data_AF-A0A177W9J3-F1
#
_entry.id   AF-A0A177W9J3-F1
#
_cell.length_a   1.000
_cell.length_b   1.000
_cell.length_c   1.000
_cell.angle_alpha   90.00
_cell.angle_beta   90.00
_cell.angle_gamma   90.00
#
_symmetry.space_group_name_H-M   'P 1'
#
loop_
_entity.id
_entity.type
_entity.pdbx_description
1 polymer ?
#
loop_
_entity_poly.entity_id
_entity_poly.type
_entity_poly.pdbx_seq_one_letter_code
_entity_poly.pdbx_strand_id
1 'polypeptide(L)'
;MSFRDKFIIVFTEALASIIPDIRDREFFPSEAYLLMVAHVLDMVVSLDSMKNMKGSMNNDLSMYKRAISNFPKEQSESELMLLPKLAFFVAQQDQFATDVKKALATMSNTYEDIFHDMINICVDHVDSQHYLTPLTKHVYLRAMAFAVSLLDGDTDDRDFTKRKRFKIDKLGKLFKATPYVTLFGDIVTSLPSIYAKAPHLTNAKWESPEADEAGNIALFKAYRLSTGLQENRNQYKEILARAKVALVNAQLCKQHKAGHISADLAKSVYNATLAGLKMMSMFTIKINEQTAYKLLHPASRATNLDIPEDATSYELAVRYSYNSEDKRSLIEAFMRTNISQYYNSALKKKKPVATLLKYIRDSGIDGDVNGETPVKSGSNMDTETLRSDPISPSQLHFVRTIMDFIFNEKSKGMKGSIIKEKTFKDAQVNEMQKFFDESFYYLPMTNLSDATIVKSNEYLYNDAAYRTLYHLKSRVIFDEIEAEVNLCFDQFMFKLGQRIFLHYKKLASMTLLPSDLKVEIDSNYRPEALFSNSYVYIMQQSNLELLGRSINVSKALSQSFSQYLRQSIDVAITRFESSDLLYISELDSLIKCARLTHELISKHIELERFEDIMAECDDSLSLSASNGRIMSHVIHELVNDFIPNFCYNSVTQRFMRSPVFYTQPIQRSHFPKTRPMYLFGSKALAAAYTAQHVIFKEFFGEPHFKCLLNLLTFTQIGFVASEITHHVELLIQHTMNPYIDAIYTRSPMQVRSPSVSASLAGTFEYYNREYKPLIAYGDLKSEVLQAFREIGNATVTIKSINDHISVYNSLAKVSMQEFVAAENGQKAYIDLLCDLETKLPFENMMFPLTPWCKGVLELTQTTSHSVEHLKRFVSQARSTLLQVSGNWEVGADHLLVNPKAFVHIWSGLEFVLCIPTLAGNDRVVRELFGDGLLWAGCLFLHILNQDVLYSGVSINTQLLSMAQSELGAGWPFGTLQQQGSNKPLDQINALDPDLKRYLEAAYFFSNVNETAFAILKAL
;
A
#
# COMPACT_ATOMS: atom_id res chain seq x y z
N MET A 1 -29.88 15.38 -43.62
CA MET A 1 -30.58 15.74 -44.86
C MET A 1 -29.67 15.47 -46.07
N SER A 2 -29.03 16.45 -46.72
CA SER A 2 -28.37 16.26 -48.05
C SER A 2 -27.53 14.97 -48.24
N PHE A 3 -26.75 14.52 -47.24
CA PHE A 3 -26.06 13.23 -47.31
C PHE A 3 -27.01 12.04 -47.48
N ARG A 4 -28.12 11.95 -46.72
CA ARG A 4 -29.20 10.96 -46.92
C ARG A 4 -29.68 11.02 -48.37
N ASP A 5 -30.01 12.22 -48.83
CA ASP A 5 -30.70 12.42 -50.11
C ASP A 5 -29.83 11.89 -51.28
N LYS A 6 -28.51 12.13 -51.24
CA LYS A 6 -27.54 11.54 -52.17
C LYS A 6 -27.29 10.05 -51.92
N PHE A 7 -27.24 9.63 -50.65
CA PHE A 7 -27.01 8.24 -50.27
C PHE A 7 -28.11 7.30 -50.78
N ILE A 8 -29.40 7.67 -50.64
CA ILE A 8 -30.52 6.86 -51.14
C ILE A 8 -30.38 6.64 -52.66
N ILE A 9 -30.13 7.71 -53.42
CA ILE A 9 -29.94 7.67 -54.87
C ILE A 9 -28.80 6.69 -55.21
N VAL A 10 -27.58 6.96 -54.72
CA VAL A 10 -26.38 6.17 -55.05
C VAL A 10 -26.50 4.71 -54.58
N PHE A 11 -27.14 4.45 -53.45
CA PHE A 11 -27.39 3.08 -52.96
C PHE A 11 -28.37 2.32 -53.87
N THR A 12 -29.47 2.96 -54.30
CA THR A 12 -30.40 2.34 -55.25
C THR A 12 -29.81 2.16 -56.64
N GLU A 13 -29.03 3.12 -57.14
CA GLU A 13 -28.31 3.01 -58.42
C GLU A 13 -27.28 1.86 -58.40
N ALA A 14 -26.51 1.73 -57.31
CA ALA A 14 -25.50 0.69 -57.14
C ALA A 14 -26.08 -0.72 -56.92
N LEU A 15 -27.35 -0.84 -56.52
CA LEU A 15 -28.08 -2.11 -56.54
C LEU A 15 -28.73 -2.34 -57.92
N ALA A 16 -29.32 -1.30 -58.52
CA ALA A 16 -30.02 -1.38 -59.81
C ALA A 16 -29.08 -1.75 -60.96
N SER A 17 -27.82 -1.32 -60.94
CA SER A 17 -26.83 -1.63 -61.98
C SER A 17 -26.44 -3.11 -62.04
N ILE A 18 -26.56 -3.86 -60.94
CA ILE A 18 -26.14 -5.28 -60.84
C ILE A 18 -27.34 -6.24 -61.00
N ILE A 19 -28.56 -5.73 -60.82
CA ILE A 19 -29.81 -6.50 -60.94
C ILE A 19 -30.00 -7.23 -62.29
N PRO A 20 -29.66 -6.65 -63.47
CA PRO A 20 -29.74 -7.35 -64.75
C PRO A 20 -28.82 -8.58 -64.79
N ASP A 21 -27.54 -8.39 -64.48
CA ASP A 21 -26.50 -9.42 -64.60
C ASP A 21 -26.76 -10.61 -63.64
N ILE A 22 -27.35 -10.33 -62.47
CA ILE A 22 -27.82 -11.35 -61.51
C ILE A 22 -29.04 -12.09 -62.06
N ARG A 23 -30.01 -11.38 -62.65
CA ARG A 23 -31.25 -11.97 -63.18
C ARG A 23 -30.97 -12.99 -64.29
N ASP A 24 -30.04 -12.65 -65.18
CA ASP A 24 -29.65 -13.50 -66.31
C ASP A 24 -28.57 -14.55 -65.94
N ARG A 25 -28.19 -14.61 -64.66
CA ARG A 25 -27.18 -15.52 -64.06
C ARG A 25 -25.81 -15.41 -64.72
N GLU A 26 -25.45 -14.22 -65.19
CA GLU A 26 -24.12 -13.94 -65.72
C GLU A 26 -23.14 -13.53 -64.61
N PHE A 27 -23.67 -12.88 -63.57
CA PHE A 27 -22.92 -12.38 -62.43
C PHE A 27 -23.52 -12.83 -61.10
N PHE A 28 -22.71 -12.87 -60.05
CA PHE A 28 -23.14 -12.98 -58.67
C PHE A 28 -22.22 -12.11 -57.78
N PRO A 29 -22.75 -11.43 -56.75
CA PRO A 29 -21.94 -10.61 -55.87
C PRO A 29 -20.94 -11.46 -55.08
N SER A 30 -19.70 -10.98 -54.94
CA SER A 30 -18.68 -11.65 -54.12
C SER A 30 -18.92 -11.46 -52.62
N GLU A 31 -18.35 -12.33 -51.80
CA GLU A 31 -18.32 -12.24 -50.33
C GLU A 31 -18.03 -10.80 -49.85
N ALA A 32 -16.96 -10.20 -50.39
CA ALA A 32 -16.53 -8.85 -50.02
C ALA A 32 -17.55 -7.75 -50.37
N TYR A 33 -18.28 -7.88 -51.50
CA TYR A 33 -19.37 -6.95 -51.83
C TYR A 33 -20.56 -7.13 -50.89
N LEU A 34 -20.95 -8.37 -50.60
CA LEU A 34 -22.07 -8.67 -49.71
C LEU A 34 -21.79 -8.19 -48.27
N LEU A 35 -20.58 -8.40 -47.76
CA LEU A 35 -20.15 -7.83 -46.47
C LEU A 35 -20.12 -6.28 -46.50
N MET A 36 -19.79 -5.65 -47.62
CA MET A 36 -19.91 -4.19 -47.78
C MET A 36 -21.38 -3.72 -47.74
N VAL A 37 -22.32 -4.45 -48.36
CA VAL A 37 -23.76 -4.16 -48.24
C VAL A 37 -24.21 -4.27 -46.78
N ALA A 38 -23.73 -5.26 -46.03
CA ALA A 38 -24.02 -5.38 -44.59
C ALA A 38 -23.50 -4.16 -43.80
N HIS A 39 -22.27 -3.69 -44.07
CA HIS A 39 -21.74 -2.46 -43.47
C HIS A 39 -22.56 -1.20 -43.85
N VAL A 40 -23.12 -1.13 -45.06
CA VAL A 40 -23.96 -0.01 -45.50
C VAL A 40 -25.35 -0.04 -44.81
N LEU A 41 -25.96 -1.21 -44.68
CA LEU A 41 -27.22 -1.38 -43.93
C LEU A 41 -27.03 -1.05 -42.45
N ASP A 42 -25.92 -1.44 -41.85
CA ASP A 42 -25.57 -1.08 -40.48
C ASP A 42 -25.32 0.42 -40.28
N MET A 43 -24.73 1.10 -41.27
CA MET A 43 -24.57 2.56 -41.26
C MET A 43 -25.94 3.27 -41.21
N VAL A 44 -26.97 2.75 -41.90
CA VAL A 44 -28.33 3.29 -41.86
C VAL A 44 -28.92 3.19 -40.45
N VAL A 45 -28.88 2.01 -39.83
CA VAL A 45 -29.32 1.79 -38.44
C VAL A 45 -28.60 2.72 -37.47
N SER A 46 -27.28 2.88 -37.65
CA SER A 46 -26.43 3.71 -36.80
C SER A 46 -26.77 5.20 -36.92
N LEU A 47 -26.98 5.70 -38.14
CA LEU A 47 -27.31 7.10 -38.40
C LEU A 47 -28.69 7.48 -37.86
N ASP A 48 -29.72 6.64 -38.06
CA ASP A 48 -31.04 6.91 -37.51
C ASP A 48 -31.05 6.82 -35.99
N SER A 49 -30.41 5.83 -35.38
CA SER A 49 -30.35 5.70 -33.91
C SER A 49 -29.65 6.90 -33.26
N MET A 50 -28.51 7.35 -33.80
CA MET A 50 -27.82 8.56 -33.35
C MET A 50 -28.68 9.83 -33.51
N LYS A 51 -29.41 9.94 -34.63
CA LYS A 51 -30.32 11.05 -34.92
C LYS A 51 -31.51 11.08 -33.95
N ASN A 52 -32.15 9.93 -33.73
CA ASN A 52 -33.32 9.78 -32.86
C ASN A 52 -32.97 10.15 -31.41
N MET A 53 -31.77 9.80 -30.94
CA MET A 53 -31.32 10.07 -29.57
C MET A 53 -30.90 11.54 -29.36
N LYS A 54 -30.43 12.25 -30.39
CA LYS A 54 -29.97 13.65 -30.27
C LYS A 54 -31.12 14.67 -30.31
N GLY A 55 -31.85 14.75 -29.21
CA GLY A 55 -32.82 15.83 -28.94
C GLY A 55 -32.23 17.25 -29.07
N SER A 56 -30.93 17.43 -28.82
CA SER A 56 -30.26 18.73 -28.99
C SER A 56 -30.43 19.31 -30.39
N MET A 57 -30.39 18.49 -31.45
CA MET A 57 -30.51 18.97 -32.83
C MET A 57 -31.86 19.66 -33.11
N ASN A 58 -32.94 19.22 -32.43
CA ASN A 58 -34.24 19.90 -32.49
C ASN A 58 -34.22 21.21 -31.70
N ASN A 59 -33.55 21.24 -30.55
CA ASN A 59 -33.43 22.43 -29.70
C ASN A 59 -32.58 23.52 -30.37
N ASP A 60 -31.43 23.14 -30.93
CA ASP A 60 -30.48 24.02 -31.63
C ASP A 60 -31.15 24.65 -32.86
N LEU A 61 -31.83 23.85 -33.68
CA LEU A 61 -32.59 24.34 -34.84
C LEU A 61 -33.77 25.23 -34.42
N SER A 62 -34.42 24.95 -33.28
CA SER A 62 -35.50 25.78 -32.73
C SER A 62 -34.99 27.07 -32.09
N MET A 63 -33.74 27.10 -31.60
CA MET A 63 -33.05 28.32 -31.18
C MET A 63 -32.66 29.16 -32.40
N TYR A 64 -32.05 28.56 -33.41
CA TYR A 64 -31.70 29.21 -34.67
C TYR A 64 -32.94 29.85 -35.34
N LYS A 65 -34.06 29.13 -35.43
CA LYS A 65 -35.34 29.65 -35.93
C LYS A 65 -35.81 30.90 -35.17
N ARG A 66 -35.79 30.87 -33.83
CA ARG A 66 -36.21 32.00 -32.98
C ARG A 66 -35.23 33.18 -33.04
N ALA A 67 -33.95 32.93 -33.28
CA ALA A 67 -32.97 33.98 -33.49
C ALA A 67 -33.18 34.66 -34.85
N ILE A 68 -33.25 33.88 -35.94
CA ILE A 68 -33.32 34.43 -37.30
C ILE A 68 -34.66 35.12 -37.62
N SER A 69 -35.76 34.72 -36.97
CA SER A 69 -37.05 35.44 -37.05
C SER A 69 -37.00 36.86 -36.46
N ASN A 70 -36.00 37.15 -35.62
CA ASN A 70 -35.84 38.46 -34.97
C ASN A 70 -34.81 39.35 -35.68
N PHE A 71 -34.16 38.87 -36.76
CA PHE A 71 -33.21 39.66 -37.54
C PHE A 71 -33.82 40.12 -38.88
N PRO A 72 -33.93 41.43 -39.14
CA PRO A 72 -34.39 41.94 -40.43
C PRO A 72 -33.26 41.79 -41.47
N LYS A 73 -33.35 40.73 -42.29
CA LYS A 73 -32.52 40.52 -43.48
C LYS A 73 -33.31 39.88 -44.60
N GLU A 74 -32.89 40.18 -45.83
CA GLU A 74 -33.31 39.51 -47.06
C GLU A 74 -32.85 38.04 -47.01
N GLN A 75 -33.72 37.15 -46.52
CA GLN A 75 -33.47 35.71 -46.59
C GLN A 75 -33.57 35.25 -48.04
N SER A 76 -32.63 34.44 -48.50
CA SER A 76 -32.72 33.88 -49.85
C SER A 76 -33.92 32.93 -49.95
N GLU A 77 -34.60 32.88 -51.10
CA GLU A 77 -35.70 31.91 -51.32
C GLU A 77 -35.23 30.47 -51.06
N SER A 78 -33.97 30.18 -51.35
CA SER A 78 -33.28 28.93 -51.03
C SER A 78 -33.29 28.59 -49.54
N GLU A 79 -33.06 29.55 -48.64
CA GLU A 79 -33.09 29.33 -47.18
C GLU A 79 -34.52 29.16 -46.68
N LEU A 80 -35.45 30.00 -47.16
CA LEU A 80 -36.88 29.92 -46.85
C LEU A 80 -37.48 28.56 -47.22
N MET A 81 -37.07 27.95 -48.33
CA MET A 81 -37.48 26.59 -48.72
C MET A 81 -36.71 25.47 -48.02
N LEU A 82 -35.51 25.72 -47.49
CA LEU A 82 -34.68 24.72 -46.82
C LEU A 82 -35.06 24.53 -45.35
N LEU A 83 -35.36 25.61 -44.63
CA LEU A 83 -35.61 25.60 -43.19
C LEU A 83 -36.83 24.75 -42.74
N PRO A 84 -37.95 24.69 -43.49
CA PRO A 84 -39.05 23.76 -43.20
C PRO A 84 -38.65 22.30 -43.45
N LYS A 85 -37.95 22.02 -44.56
CA LYS A 85 -37.47 20.67 -44.91
C LYS A 85 -36.51 20.13 -43.86
N LEU A 86 -35.58 20.97 -43.38
CA LEU A 86 -34.65 20.61 -42.32
C LEU A 86 -35.36 20.33 -41.00
N ALA A 87 -36.36 21.13 -40.62
CA ALA A 87 -37.14 20.90 -39.41
C ALA A 87 -37.94 19.58 -39.47
N PHE A 88 -38.56 19.29 -40.61
CA PHE A 88 -39.22 18.01 -40.85
C PHE A 88 -38.22 16.83 -40.80
N PHE A 89 -37.02 17.01 -41.37
CA PHE A 89 -35.93 16.02 -41.28
C PHE A 89 -35.53 15.75 -39.82
N VAL A 90 -35.24 16.76 -38.99
CA VAL A 90 -34.80 16.49 -37.60
C VAL A 90 -35.94 15.91 -36.75
N ALA A 91 -37.20 16.31 -36.97
CA ALA A 91 -38.35 15.85 -36.22
C ALA A 91 -38.78 14.39 -36.48
N GLN A 92 -38.69 13.88 -37.73
CA GLN A 92 -39.09 12.50 -38.03
C GLN A 92 -38.06 11.47 -37.53
N GLN A 93 -38.50 10.43 -36.82
CA GLN A 93 -37.66 9.29 -36.44
C GLN A 93 -37.45 8.33 -37.63
N ASP A 94 -36.38 7.51 -37.57
CA ASP A 94 -36.10 6.39 -38.48
C ASP A 94 -36.16 6.76 -39.99
N GLN A 95 -35.68 7.95 -40.34
CA GLN A 95 -35.94 8.54 -41.65
C GLN A 95 -35.02 7.97 -42.74
N PHE A 96 -33.77 7.59 -42.45
CA PHE A 96 -32.94 6.88 -43.43
C PHE A 96 -33.54 5.50 -43.73
N ALA A 97 -33.91 4.74 -42.71
CA ALA A 97 -34.51 3.41 -42.84
C ALA A 97 -35.85 3.45 -43.59
N THR A 98 -36.70 4.42 -43.27
CA THR A 98 -37.99 4.64 -43.93
C THR A 98 -37.80 4.99 -45.41
N ASP A 99 -36.85 5.87 -45.75
CA ASP A 99 -36.61 6.26 -47.14
C ASP A 99 -35.88 5.18 -47.95
N VAL A 100 -35.03 4.35 -47.32
CA VAL A 100 -34.50 3.11 -47.93
C VAL A 100 -35.64 2.14 -48.25
N LYS A 101 -36.57 1.88 -47.30
CA LYS A 101 -37.68 0.94 -47.54
C LYS A 101 -38.59 1.40 -48.68
N LYS A 102 -38.90 2.71 -48.76
CA LYS A 102 -39.63 3.29 -49.90
C LYS A 102 -38.88 3.12 -51.23
N ALA A 103 -37.59 3.41 -51.25
CA ALA A 103 -36.83 3.38 -52.50
C ALA A 103 -36.67 1.94 -53.02
N LEU A 104 -36.36 0.97 -52.15
CA LEU A 104 -36.33 -0.46 -52.50
C LEU A 104 -37.70 -0.96 -53.02
N ALA A 105 -38.82 -0.48 -52.46
CA ALA A 105 -40.15 -0.84 -52.94
C ALA A 105 -40.47 -0.36 -54.37
N THR A 106 -39.70 0.58 -54.94
CA THR A 106 -39.79 0.99 -56.36
C THR A 106 -38.90 0.18 -57.30
N MET A 107 -38.00 -0.67 -56.75
CA MET A 107 -37.09 -1.51 -57.52
C MET A 107 -37.71 -2.88 -57.80
N SER A 108 -37.23 -3.58 -58.83
CA SER A 108 -37.60 -4.98 -59.06
C SER A 108 -37.10 -5.87 -57.91
N ASN A 109 -37.91 -6.84 -57.48
CA ASN A 109 -37.67 -7.72 -56.33
C ASN A 109 -36.32 -8.50 -56.35
N THR A 110 -35.54 -8.47 -57.42
CA THR A 110 -34.18 -9.05 -57.51
C THR A 110 -33.23 -8.55 -56.40
N TYR A 111 -33.46 -7.38 -55.80
CA TYR A 111 -32.68 -6.93 -54.63
C TYR A 111 -32.82 -7.88 -53.42
N GLU A 112 -33.94 -8.63 -53.32
CA GLU A 112 -34.17 -9.59 -52.24
C GLU A 112 -33.19 -10.77 -52.29
N ASP A 113 -32.70 -11.15 -53.48
CA ASP A 113 -31.71 -12.21 -53.65
C ASP A 113 -30.30 -11.75 -53.22
N ILE A 114 -29.97 -10.46 -53.37
CA ILE A 114 -28.73 -9.87 -52.84
C ILE A 114 -28.76 -9.89 -51.30
N PHE A 115 -29.87 -9.46 -50.70
CA PHE A 115 -30.03 -9.47 -49.23
C PHE A 115 -30.10 -10.90 -48.67
N HIS A 116 -30.68 -11.85 -49.41
CA HIS A 116 -30.65 -13.26 -49.07
C HIS A 116 -29.22 -13.80 -48.97
N ASP A 117 -28.37 -13.56 -49.96
CA ASP A 117 -27.00 -14.05 -49.96
C ASP A 117 -26.15 -13.34 -48.90
N MET A 118 -26.36 -12.03 -48.71
CA MET A 118 -25.77 -11.26 -47.60
C MET A 118 -26.13 -11.87 -46.23
N ILE A 119 -27.41 -12.15 -45.97
CA ILE A 119 -27.85 -12.74 -44.69
C ILE A 119 -27.22 -14.11 -44.49
N ASN A 120 -27.17 -14.97 -45.51
CA ASN A 120 -26.57 -16.30 -45.38
C ASN A 120 -25.06 -16.23 -45.05
N ILE A 121 -24.29 -15.38 -45.76
CA ILE A 121 -22.87 -15.17 -45.45
C ILE A 121 -22.70 -14.60 -44.04
N CYS A 122 -23.50 -13.62 -43.64
CA CYS A 122 -23.44 -13.06 -42.27
C CYS A 122 -23.77 -14.11 -41.20
N VAL A 123 -24.77 -14.98 -41.42
CA VAL A 123 -25.09 -16.11 -40.54
C VAL A 123 -23.90 -17.05 -40.42
N ASP A 124 -23.36 -17.54 -41.54
CA ASP A 124 -22.31 -18.55 -41.50
C ASP A 124 -20.96 -17.98 -40.99
N HIS A 125 -20.67 -16.69 -41.23
CA HIS A 125 -19.51 -16.00 -40.61
C HIS A 125 -19.64 -15.83 -39.09
N VAL A 126 -20.85 -15.55 -38.57
CA VAL A 126 -21.03 -15.45 -37.10
C VAL A 126 -20.99 -16.84 -36.46
N ASP A 127 -21.64 -17.84 -37.08
CA ASP A 127 -21.70 -19.24 -36.61
C ASP A 127 -20.31 -19.91 -36.60
N SER A 128 -19.46 -19.65 -37.60
CA SER A 128 -18.09 -20.16 -37.69
C SER A 128 -17.00 -19.28 -37.03
N GLN A 129 -17.39 -18.19 -36.36
CA GLN A 129 -16.48 -17.19 -35.77
C GLN A 129 -15.46 -16.60 -36.78
N HIS A 130 -15.92 -16.37 -38.01
CA HIS A 130 -15.15 -15.85 -39.13
C HIS A 130 -15.13 -14.31 -39.15
N TYR A 131 -14.65 -13.74 -38.04
CA TYR A 131 -14.45 -12.32 -37.82
C TYR A 131 -13.19 -12.11 -36.96
N LEU A 132 -12.56 -10.93 -37.06
CA LEU A 132 -11.40 -10.58 -36.22
C LEU A 132 -11.62 -9.34 -35.34
N THR A 133 -12.36 -8.32 -35.78
CA THR A 133 -12.65 -7.17 -34.90
C THR A 133 -13.93 -7.38 -34.09
N PRO A 134 -14.01 -6.91 -32.83
CA PRO A 134 -15.22 -7.00 -32.02
C PRO A 134 -16.46 -6.35 -32.65
N LEU A 135 -16.25 -5.22 -33.34
CA LEU A 135 -17.33 -4.47 -33.97
C LEU A 135 -17.95 -5.26 -35.13
N THR A 136 -17.15 -6.04 -35.87
CA THR A 136 -17.59 -6.85 -37.02
C THR A 136 -18.73 -7.82 -36.66
N LYS A 137 -18.67 -8.52 -35.52
CA LYS A 137 -19.76 -9.39 -35.05
C LYS A 137 -21.07 -8.62 -34.89
N HIS A 138 -21.01 -7.45 -34.24
CA HIS A 138 -22.19 -6.64 -33.95
C HIS A 138 -22.75 -5.98 -35.22
N VAL A 139 -21.90 -5.54 -36.15
CA VAL A 139 -22.31 -5.06 -37.50
C VAL A 139 -23.16 -6.12 -38.19
N TYR A 140 -22.66 -7.35 -38.31
CA TYR A 140 -23.38 -8.41 -39.03
C TYR A 140 -24.74 -8.72 -38.39
N LEU A 141 -24.81 -8.76 -37.05
CA LEU A 141 -26.06 -8.97 -36.33
C LEU A 141 -27.09 -7.85 -36.58
N ARG A 142 -26.68 -6.57 -36.53
CA ARG A 142 -27.57 -5.41 -36.78
C ARG A 142 -27.98 -5.31 -38.25
N ALA A 143 -27.05 -5.56 -39.18
CA ALA A 143 -27.31 -5.58 -40.62
C ALA A 143 -28.32 -6.67 -41.00
N MET A 144 -28.18 -7.88 -40.45
CA MET A 144 -29.17 -8.95 -40.63
C MET A 144 -30.54 -8.58 -40.06
N ALA A 145 -30.60 -8.04 -38.83
CA ALA A 145 -31.86 -7.64 -38.21
C ALA A 145 -32.59 -6.55 -39.02
N PHE A 146 -31.85 -5.57 -39.56
CA PHE A 146 -32.42 -4.53 -40.41
C PHE A 146 -32.85 -5.06 -41.79
N ALA A 147 -32.04 -5.90 -42.43
CA ALA A 147 -32.40 -6.54 -43.70
C ALA A 147 -33.69 -7.37 -43.60
N VAL A 148 -33.94 -8.07 -42.48
CA VAL A 148 -35.22 -8.74 -42.21
C VAL A 148 -36.39 -7.75 -42.24
N SER A 149 -36.27 -6.59 -41.57
CA SER A 149 -37.32 -5.56 -41.56
C SER A 149 -37.55 -4.82 -42.91
N LEU A 150 -36.58 -4.91 -43.84
CA LEU A 150 -36.71 -4.43 -45.22
C LEU A 150 -37.33 -5.48 -46.15
N LEU A 151 -37.09 -6.77 -45.91
CA LEU A 151 -37.63 -7.89 -46.69
C LEU A 151 -39.07 -8.24 -46.31
N ASP A 152 -39.48 -7.97 -45.07
CA ASP A 152 -40.87 -8.15 -44.65
C ASP A 152 -41.73 -6.96 -45.09
N GLY A 153 -42.68 -7.22 -45.97
CA GLY A 153 -43.66 -6.23 -46.47
C GLY A 153 -44.96 -6.28 -45.68
N ASP A 154 -45.91 -5.42 -46.06
CA ASP A 154 -47.22 -5.30 -45.40
C ASP A 154 -48.28 -6.28 -45.95
N THR A 155 -47.89 -7.22 -46.81
CA THR A 155 -48.77 -8.21 -47.48
C THR A 155 -48.30 -9.65 -47.23
N ASP A 156 -49.25 -10.58 -47.08
CA ASP A 156 -49.01 -12.00 -46.77
C ASP A 156 -47.99 -12.68 -47.71
N ASP A 157 -47.96 -12.29 -48.99
CA ASP A 157 -47.03 -12.79 -50.01
C ASP A 157 -45.56 -12.38 -49.78
N ARG A 158 -45.32 -11.32 -48.99
CA ARG A 158 -43.99 -10.82 -48.62
C ARG A 158 -43.53 -11.30 -47.23
N ASP A 159 -44.39 -11.99 -46.48
CA ASP A 159 -44.10 -12.52 -45.13
C ASP A 159 -42.76 -13.27 -45.07
N PHE A 160 -41.78 -12.63 -44.44
CA PHE A 160 -40.43 -13.16 -44.31
C PHE A 160 -40.40 -14.55 -43.63
N THR A 161 -41.31 -14.79 -42.69
CA THR A 161 -41.36 -15.99 -41.85
C THR A 161 -41.77 -17.25 -42.62
N LYS A 162 -42.42 -17.09 -43.80
CA LYS A 162 -42.80 -18.16 -44.74
C LYS A 162 -41.73 -18.45 -45.82
N ARG A 163 -40.73 -17.57 -45.99
CA ARG A 163 -39.75 -17.63 -47.11
C ARG A 163 -38.70 -18.75 -46.93
N LYS A 164 -39.00 -19.95 -47.45
CA LYS A 164 -38.13 -21.16 -47.41
C LYS A 164 -36.68 -21.02 -47.92
N ARG A 165 -36.29 -19.90 -48.54
CA ARG A 165 -34.90 -19.66 -48.97
C ARG A 165 -33.97 -19.40 -47.77
N PHE A 166 -34.45 -18.72 -46.73
CA PHE A 166 -33.63 -18.23 -45.62
C PHE A 166 -33.42 -19.28 -44.52
N LYS A 167 -32.22 -19.29 -43.90
CA LYS A 167 -31.87 -20.12 -42.72
C LYS A 167 -32.51 -19.59 -41.41
N ILE A 168 -33.85 -19.46 -41.39
CA ILE A 168 -34.63 -18.80 -40.33
C ILE A 168 -34.29 -19.32 -38.92
N ASP A 169 -34.10 -20.63 -38.76
CA ASP A 169 -33.81 -21.24 -37.45
C ASP A 169 -32.37 -20.98 -36.95
N LYS A 170 -31.38 -20.87 -37.86
CA LYS A 170 -30.03 -20.41 -37.47
C LYS A 170 -30.07 -18.94 -37.08
N LEU A 171 -30.76 -18.11 -37.87
CA LEU A 171 -30.87 -16.67 -37.63
C LEU A 171 -31.52 -16.36 -36.28
N GLY A 172 -32.62 -17.05 -35.95
CA GLY A 172 -33.28 -16.95 -34.64
C GLY A 172 -32.39 -17.39 -33.48
N LYS A 173 -31.58 -18.45 -33.64
CA LYS A 173 -30.59 -18.87 -32.63
C LYS A 173 -29.53 -17.79 -32.39
N LEU A 174 -28.99 -17.17 -33.44
CA LEU A 174 -27.99 -16.09 -33.32
C LEU A 174 -28.59 -14.86 -32.62
N PHE A 175 -29.81 -14.45 -32.98
CA PHE A 175 -30.48 -13.32 -32.33
C PHE A 175 -30.85 -13.58 -30.87
N LYS A 176 -31.22 -14.81 -30.48
CA LYS A 176 -31.43 -15.18 -29.07
C LYS A 176 -30.13 -15.34 -28.28
N ALA A 177 -29.00 -15.66 -28.94
CA ALA A 177 -27.69 -15.81 -28.31
C ALA A 177 -26.94 -14.49 -28.09
N THR A 178 -27.23 -13.43 -28.86
CA THR A 178 -26.66 -12.08 -28.64
C THR A 178 -27.71 -11.00 -28.98
N PRO A 179 -28.81 -10.90 -28.23
CA PRO A 179 -29.88 -9.93 -28.49
C PRO A 179 -29.45 -8.48 -28.23
N TYR A 180 -28.46 -8.26 -27.36
CA TYR A 180 -27.97 -6.93 -26.99
C TYR A 180 -26.56 -6.69 -27.52
N VAL A 181 -26.41 -5.59 -28.24
CA VAL A 181 -25.17 -5.21 -28.93
C VAL A 181 -24.87 -3.73 -28.73
N THR A 182 -23.60 -3.37 -28.66
CA THR A 182 -23.16 -1.98 -28.81
C THR A 182 -23.52 -1.47 -30.21
N LEU A 183 -23.75 -0.17 -30.36
CA LEU A 183 -23.97 0.49 -31.65
C LEU A 183 -22.83 1.48 -31.94
N PHE A 184 -22.84 2.63 -31.27
CA PHE A 184 -21.86 3.71 -31.45
C PHE A 184 -21.65 4.48 -30.14
N GLY A 185 -20.40 4.59 -29.68
CA GLY A 185 -20.10 5.17 -28.39
C GLY A 185 -20.67 4.34 -27.25
N ASP A 186 -21.39 5.00 -26.35
CA ASP A 186 -22.24 4.46 -25.29
C ASP A 186 -23.63 4.00 -25.78
N ILE A 187 -24.04 4.38 -27.01
CA ILE A 187 -25.31 3.96 -27.58
C ILE A 187 -25.30 2.45 -27.82
N VAL A 188 -26.30 1.79 -27.27
CA VAL A 188 -26.53 0.34 -27.29
C VAL A 188 -27.91 0.07 -27.87
N THR A 189 -28.10 -1.11 -28.47
CA THR A 189 -29.38 -1.47 -29.09
C THR A 189 -29.73 -2.95 -28.89
N SER A 190 -31.03 -3.21 -28.99
CA SER A 190 -31.65 -4.54 -28.94
C SER A 190 -31.96 -4.98 -30.37
N LEU A 191 -31.46 -6.14 -30.81
CA LEU A 191 -31.81 -6.68 -32.13
C LEU A 191 -33.34 -6.82 -32.31
N PRO A 192 -34.12 -7.28 -31.30
CA PRO A 192 -35.58 -7.17 -31.29
C PRO A 192 -36.15 -5.82 -31.72
N SER A 193 -35.63 -4.68 -31.23
CA SER A 193 -36.20 -3.36 -31.60
C SER A 193 -35.89 -2.93 -33.03
N ILE A 194 -34.96 -3.61 -33.71
CA ILE A 194 -34.66 -3.44 -35.13
C ILE A 194 -35.61 -4.32 -35.97
N TYR A 195 -35.66 -5.63 -35.70
CA TYR A 195 -36.44 -6.55 -36.54
C TYR A 195 -37.94 -6.57 -36.25
N ALA A 196 -38.42 -6.16 -35.08
CA ALA A 196 -39.86 -6.05 -34.76
C ALA A 196 -40.58 -4.93 -35.56
N LYS A 197 -39.86 -4.19 -36.40
CA LYS A 197 -40.41 -3.29 -37.44
C LYS A 197 -40.90 -4.05 -38.69
N ALA A 198 -40.79 -5.38 -38.70
CA ALA A 198 -41.33 -6.30 -39.71
C ALA A 198 -42.79 -6.66 -39.38
N PRO A 199 -43.79 -6.34 -40.22
CA PRO A 199 -45.22 -6.53 -39.92
C PRO A 199 -45.65 -7.94 -39.51
N HIS A 200 -45.11 -8.98 -40.14
CA HIS A 200 -45.45 -10.38 -39.85
C HIS A 200 -44.59 -10.96 -38.73
N LEU A 201 -43.43 -10.37 -38.47
CA LEU A 201 -42.48 -10.80 -37.44
C LEU A 201 -42.80 -10.21 -36.06
N THR A 202 -44.07 -10.36 -35.68
CA THR A 202 -44.55 -10.10 -34.31
C THR A 202 -43.74 -10.93 -33.30
N ASN A 203 -43.62 -10.41 -32.06
CA ASN A 203 -42.67 -10.87 -31.04
C ASN A 203 -42.59 -12.41 -30.86
N ALA A 204 -43.72 -13.11 -31.02
CA ALA A 204 -43.88 -14.55 -30.78
C ALA A 204 -42.88 -15.47 -31.50
N LYS A 205 -42.42 -15.17 -32.73
CA LYS A 205 -41.57 -16.13 -33.48
C LYS A 205 -40.12 -16.21 -32.97
N TRP A 206 -39.58 -15.09 -32.47
CA TRP A 206 -38.20 -14.99 -31.98
C TRP A 206 -38.12 -14.31 -30.60
N GLU A 207 -39.11 -14.52 -29.73
CA GLU A 207 -39.24 -13.87 -28.41
C GLU A 207 -37.91 -13.68 -27.67
N SER A 208 -37.71 -12.51 -27.06
CA SER A 208 -36.49 -12.25 -26.31
C SER A 208 -36.33 -13.30 -25.19
N PRO A 209 -35.09 -13.67 -24.81
CA PRO A 209 -34.89 -14.64 -23.74
C PRO A 209 -35.50 -14.23 -22.39
N GLU A 210 -35.92 -12.98 -22.21
CA GLU A 210 -36.63 -12.51 -21.00
C GLU A 210 -38.10 -12.92 -20.90
N ALA A 211 -38.71 -13.48 -21.95
CA ALA A 211 -40.10 -13.96 -21.91
C ALA A 211 -40.30 -15.14 -20.91
N ASP A 212 -39.21 -15.78 -20.49
CA ASP A 212 -39.14 -16.79 -19.45
C ASP A 212 -38.03 -16.42 -18.44
N GLU A 213 -38.31 -16.60 -17.15
CA GLU A 213 -37.34 -16.34 -16.07
C GLU A 213 -36.09 -17.22 -16.20
N ALA A 214 -36.24 -18.48 -16.62
CA ALA A 214 -35.10 -19.37 -16.83
C ALA A 214 -34.24 -18.92 -18.03
N GLY A 215 -34.88 -18.42 -19.10
CA GLY A 215 -34.21 -17.79 -20.25
C GLY A 215 -33.44 -16.52 -19.86
N ASN A 216 -34.03 -15.66 -19.03
CA ASN A 216 -33.39 -14.44 -18.53
C ASN A 216 -32.14 -14.78 -17.67
N ILE A 217 -32.28 -15.73 -16.74
CA ILE A 217 -31.16 -16.21 -15.91
C ILE A 217 -30.04 -16.83 -16.77
N ALA A 218 -30.38 -17.53 -17.86
CA ALA A 218 -29.39 -18.05 -18.80
C ALA A 218 -28.68 -16.94 -19.58
N LEU A 219 -29.41 -15.93 -20.06
CA LEU A 219 -28.88 -14.77 -20.77
C LEU A 219 -27.92 -13.95 -19.87
N PHE A 220 -28.34 -13.65 -18.64
CA PHE A 220 -27.52 -12.98 -17.63
C PHE A 220 -26.21 -13.73 -17.37
N LYS A 221 -26.26 -15.07 -17.27
CA LYS A 221 -25.06 -15.91 -17.10
C LYS A 221 -24.13 -15.89 -18.32
N ALA A 222 -24.69 -15.86 -19.54
CA ALA A 222 -23.90 -15.79 -20.77
C ALA A 222 -23.18 -14.44 -20.93
N TYR A 223 -23.84 -13.35 -20.56
CA TYR A 223 -23.32 -11.98 -20.63
C TYR A 223 -22.37 -11.59 -19.48
N ARG A 224 -22.20 -12.42 -18.44
CA ARG A 224 -21.38 -12.13 -17.25
C ARG A 224 -19.99 -12.78 -17.33
N LEU A 225 -18.94 -11.98 -17.47
CA LEU A 225 -17.54 -12.43 -17.62
C LEU A 225 -17.04 -13.44 -16.57
N SER A 226 -17.59 -13.44 -15.34
CA SER A 226 -17.16 -14.35 -14.29
C SER A 226 -17.54 -15.81 -14.54
N THR A 227 -18.62 -16.10 -15.27
CA THR A 227 -19.15 -17.47 -15.44
C THR A 227 -18.23 -18.40 -16.24
N GLY A 228 -17.35 -17.85 -17.09
CA GLY A 228 -16.33 -18.59 -17.83
C GLY A 228 -14.88 -18.30 -17.39
N LEU A 229 -14.67 -17.59 -16.27
CA LEU A 229 -13.37 -16.98 -15.95
C LEU A 229 -12.22 -18.00 -15.82
N GLN A 230 -12.48 -19.19 -15.28
CA GLN A 230 -11.44 -20.22 -15.10
C GLN A 230 -11.03 -20.88 -16.42
N GLU A 231 -11.95 -21.04 -17.37
CA GLU A 231 -11.64 -21.56 -18.70
C GLU A 231 -10.88 -20.51 -19.53
N ASN A 232 -11.36 -19.26 -19.50
CA ASN A 232 -10.66 -18.09 -20.07
C ASN A 232 -9.20 -17.99 -19.55
N ARG A 233 -8.97 -18.25 -18.25
CA ARG A 233 -7.62 -18.29 -17.64
C ARG A 233 -6.74 -19.39 -18.21
N ASN A 234 -7.28 -20.59 -18.44
CA ASN A 234 -6.53 -21.74 -18.94
C ASN A 234 -6.14 -21.54 -20.41
N GLN A 235 -7.10 -21.14 -21.26
CA GLN A 235 -6.86 -20.80 -22.66
C GLN A 235 -5.80 -19.68 -22.79
N TYR A 236 -5.85 -18.64 -21.95
CA TYR A 236 -4.85 -17.57 -21.94
C TYR A 236 -3.44 -18.08 -21.59
N LYS A 237 -3.31 -18.90 -20.55
CA LYS A 237 -2.02 -19.51 -20.16
C LYS A 237 -1.44 -20.35 -21.29
N GLU A 238 -2.28 -21.14 -21.97
CA GLU A 238 -1.85 -21.98 -23.09
C GLU A 238 -1.36 -21.15 -24.29
N ILE A 239 -2.12 -20.14 -24.72
CA ILE A 239 -1.74 -19.26 -25.83
C ILE A 239 -0.46 -18.49 -25.48
N LEU A 240 -0.34 -17.98 -24.25
CA LEU A 240 0.87 -17.30 -23.78
C LEU A 240 2.09 -18.24 -23.72
N ALA A 241 1.91 -19.51 -23.33
CA ALA A 241 2.99 -20.50 -23.34
C ALA A 241 3.45 -20.80 -24.77
N ARG A 242 2.52 -21.05 -25.70
CA ARG A 242 2.80 -21.26 -27.13
C ARG A 242 3.54 -20.05 -27.74
N ALA A 243 3.08 -18.83 -27.45
CA ALA A 243 3.72 -17.60 -27.91
C ALA A 243 5.13 -17.39 -27.33
N LYS A 244 5.35 -17.70 -26.05
CA LYS A 244 6.70 -17.65 -25.43
C LYS A 244 7.66 -18.66 -26.05
N VAL A 245 7.24 -19.89 -26.31
CA VAL A 245 8.07 -20.90 -26.99
C VAL A 245 8.42 -20.44 -28.41
N ALA A 246 7.44 -19.91 -29.16
CA ALA A 246 7.67 -19.38 -30.50
C ALA A 246 8.66 -18.19 -30.52
N LEU A 247 8.56 -17.27 -29.55
CA LEU A 247 9.50 -16.15 -29.39
C LEU A 247 10.92 -16.63 -29.04
N VAL A 248 11.08 -17.52 -28.05
CA VAL A 248 12.40 -18.04 -27.64
C VAL A 248 13.08 -18.74 -28.82
N ASN A 249 12.36 -19.58 -29.55
CA ASN A 249 12.90 -20.25 -30.74
C ASN A 249 13.33 -19.24 -31.83
N ALA A 250 12.52 -18.20 -32.07
CA ALA A 250 12.88 -17.13 -33.02
C ALA A 250 14.07 -16.27 -32.57
N GLN A 251 14.27 -16.08 -31.26
CA GLN A 251 15.44 -15.41 -30.69
C GLN A 251 16.71 -16.26 -30.84
N LEU A 252 16.63 -17.58 -30.56
CA LEU A 252 17.75 -18.51 -30.75
C LEU A 252 18.21 -18.57 -32.21
N CYS A 253 17.28 -18.63 -33.18
CA CYS A 253 17.64 -18.58 -34.61
C CYS A 253 18.42 -17.31 -34.97
N LYS A 254 18.05 -16.14 -34.42
CA LYS A 254 18.81 -14.88 -34.61
C LYS A 254 20.20 -14.94 -33.98
N GLN A 255 20.34 -15.49 -32.78
CA GLN A 255 21.63 -15.58 -32.07
C GLN A 255 22.63 -16.51 -32.78
N HIS A 256 22.18 -17.66 -33.29
CA HIS A 256 23.03 -18.62 -33.99
C HIS A 256 23.47 -18.18 -35.42
N LYS A 257 23.10 -16.97 -35.87
CA LYS A 257 23.34 -16.47 -37.24
C LYS A 257 22.82 -17.39 -38.36
N ALA A 258 21.87 -18.27 -38.05
CA ALA A 258 21.14 -19.03 -39.06
C ALA A 258 20.24 -18.04 -39.82
N GLY A 259 20.66 -17.64 -41.03
CA GLY A 259 20.12 -16.47 -41.74
C GLY A 259 18.63 -16.51 -42.11
N HIS A 260 17.98 -17.67 -41.96
CA HIS A 260 16.58 -17.88 -42.30
C HIS A 260 15.82 -18.56 -41.15
N ILE A 261 14.66 -18.02 -40.81
CA ILE A 261 13.66 -18.67 -39.94
C ILE A 261 13.03 -19.81 -40.76
N SER A 262 12.93 -21.02 -40.20
CA SER A 262 12.30 -22.15 -40.89
C SER A 262 10.81 -21.91 -41.13
N ALA A 263 10.26 -22.49 -42.20
CA ALA A 263 8.84 -22.36 -42.55
C ALA A 263 7.92 -22.79 -41.39
N ASP A 264 8.27 -23.87 -40.68
CA ASP A 264 7.51 -24.36 -39.52
C ASP A 264 7.55 -23.42 -38.33
N LEU A 265 8.70 -22.77 -38.06
CA LEU A 265 8.81 -21.77 -37.00
C LEU A 265 8.03 -20.49 -37.36
N ALA A 266 8.10 -20.03 -38.61
CA ALA A 266 7.31 -18.92 -39.10
C ALA A 266 5.79 -19.21 -39.02
N LYS A 267 5.37 -20.43 -39.38
CA LYS A 267 3.98 -20.91 -39.27
C LYS A 267 3.53 -21.05 -37.81
N SER A 268 4.41 -21.48 -36.91
CA SER A 268 4.16 -21.53 -35.47
C SER A 268 3.96 -20.12 -34.88
N VAL A 269 4.82 -19.16 -35.23
CA VAL A 269 4.67 -17.75 -34.85
C VAL A 269 3.37 -17.15 -35.40
N TYR A 270 3.02 -17.42 -36.66
CA TYR A 270 1.75 -16.96 -37.27
C TYR A 270 0.55 -17.52 -36.50
N ASN A 271 0.52 -18.83 -36.24
CA ASN A 271 -0.59 -19.49 -35.53
C ASN A 271 -0.73 -18.99 -34.09
N ALA A 272 0.38 -18.79 -33.37
CA ALA A 272 0.37 -18.24 -32.01
C ALA A 272 -0.15 -16.79 -31.98
N THR A 273 0.30 -15.95 -32.91
CA THR A 273 -0.16 -14.55 -33.05
C THR A 273 -1.64 -14.48 -33.40
N LEU A 274 -2.11 -15.27 -34.38
CA LEU A 274 -3.53 -15.30 -34.77
C LEU A 274 -4.43 -15.81 -33.64
N ALA A 275 -4.00 -16.82 -32.88
CA ALA A 275 -4.70 -17.29 -31.69
C ALA A 275 -4.78 -16.19 -30.60
N GLY A 276 -3.69 -15.46 -30.37
CA GLY A 276 -3.65 -14.30 -29.48
C GLY A 276 -4.64 -13.21 -29.88
N LEU A 277 -4.66 -12.81 -31.16
CA LEU A 277 -5.58 -11.79 -31.67
C LEU A 277 -7.05 -12.22 -31.62
N LYS A 278 -7.35 -13.49 -31.94
CA LYS A 278 -8.71 -14.04 -31.77
C LYS A 278 -9.13 -14.02 -30.28
N MET A 279 -8.22 -14.32 -29.36
CA MET A 279 -8.51 -14.25 -27.92
C MET A 279 -8.71 -12.81 -27.42
N MET A 280 -7.86 -11.86 -27.83
CA MET A 280 -8.03 -10.43 -27.56
C MET A 280 -9.41 -9.96 -28.04
N SER A 281 -9.78 -10.32 -29.27
CA SER A 281 -11.08 -10.00 -29.84
C SER A 281 -12.24 -10.59 -29.02
N MET A 282 -12.16 -11.88 -28.65
CA MET A 282 -13.17 -12.52 -27.79
C MET A 282 -13.35 -11.79 -26.46
N PHE A 283 -12.26 -11.39 -25.79
CA PHE A 283 -12.37 -10.62 -24.53
C PHE A 283 -13.03 -9.26 -24.75
N THR A 284 -12.61 -8.51 -25.78
CA THR A 284 -13.21 -7.21 -26.08
C THR A 284 -14.67 -7.32 -26.54
N ILE A 285 -15.06 -8.39 -27.23
CA ILE A 285 -16.46 -8.73 -27.51
C ILE A 285 -17.23 -8.91 -26.20
N LYS A 286 -16.79 -9.82 -25.31
CA LYS A 286 -17.48 -10.10 -24.03
C LYS A 286 -17.56 -8.88 -23.11
N ILE A 287 -16.55 -8.00 -23.11
CA ILE A 287 -16.57 -6.71 -22.38
C ILE A 287 -17.65 -5.78 -22.97
N ASN A 288 -17.70 -5.62 -24.29
CA ASN A 288 -18.70 -4.79 -24.97
C ASN A 288 -20.12 -5.35 -24.80
N GLU A 289 -20.29 -6.67 -24.87
CA GLU A 289 -21.56 -7.37 -24.64
C GLU A 289 -22.05 -7.17 -23.21
N GLN A 290 -21.22 -7.46 -22.19
CA GLN A 290 -21.58 -7.24 -20.79
C GLN A 290 -21.95 -5.78 -20.54
N THR A 291 -21.24 -4.83 -21.16
CA THR A 291 -21.52 -3.40 -21.04
C THR A 291 -22.84 -3.02 -21.69
N ALA A 292 -23.14 -3.55 -22.89
CA ALA A 292 -24.42 -3.33 -23.57
C ALA A 292 -25.61 -3.88 -22.78
N TYR A 293 -25.46 -5.09 -22.20
CA TYR A 293 -26.48 -5.66 -21.33
C TYR A 293 -26.73 -4.79 -20.09
N LYS A 294 -25.67 -4.34 -19.41
CA LYS A 294 -25.75 -3.54 -18.17
C LYS A 294 -26.28 -2.13 -18.40
N LEU A 295 -26.03 -1.53 -19.56
CA LEU A 295 -26.60 -0.24 -19.96
C LEU A 295 -28.11 -0.31 -20.23
N LEU A 296 -28.60 -1.46 -20.73
CA LEU A 296 -30.05 -1.68 -20.95
C LEU A 296 -30.76 -2.24 -19.70
N HIS A 297 -30.02 -2.83 -18.75
CA HIS A 297 -30.53 -3.38 -17.50
C HIS A 297 -29.89 -2.68 -16.28
N PRO A 298 -30.29 -1.44 -15.98
CA PRO A 298 -29.81 -0.71 -14.82
C PRO A 298 -30.18 -1.40 -13.50
N ALA A 299 -29.36 -1.22 -12.49
CA ALA A 299 -29.60 -1.76 -11.15
C ALA A 299 -30.89 -1.18 -10.54
N SER A 300 -31.66 -2.04 -9.87
CA SER A 300 -32.90 -1.65 -9.19
C SER A 300 -32.71 -1.69 -7.68
N ARG A 301 -33.38 -0.78 -6.97
CA ARG A 301 -33.40 -0.75 -5.49
C ARG A 301 -34.03 -2.01 -4.88
N ALA A 302 -34.81 -2.76 -5.68
CA ALA A 302 -35.33 -4.08 -5.30
C ALA A 302 -34.24 -5.18 -5.23
N THR A 303 -33.08 -4.99 -5.88
CA THR A 303 -31.96 -5.95 -5.88
C THR A 303 -30.69 -5.42 -5.21
N ASN A 304 -30.62 -4.12 -4.91
CA ASN A 304 -29.52 -3.51 -4.15
C ASN A 304 -30.03 -2.34 -3.27
N LEU A 305 -29.94 -2.51 -1.95
CA LEU A 305 -30.40 -1.51 -0.97
C LEU A 305 -29.43 -0.31 -0.80
N ASP A 306 -28.17 -0.44 -1.23
CA ASP A 306 -27.15 0.63 -1.13
C ASP A 306 -27.35 1.77 -2.17
N ILE A 307 -28.45 1.74 -2.92
CA ILE A 307 -28.79 2.70 -3.97
C ILE A 307 -29.51 3.94 -3.36
N PRO A 308 -28.98 5.17 -3.55
CA PRO A 308 -29.66 6.42 -3.19
C PRO A 308 -30.95 6.68 -4.00
N GLU A 309 -31.80 7.59 -3.53
CA GLU A 309 -33.07 7.95 -4.21
C GLU A 309 -32.88 8.96 -5.34
N ASP A 310 -31.82 9.75 -5.26
CA ASP A 310 -31.33 10.71 -6.25
C ASP A 310 -30.38 10.08 -7.29
N ALA A 311 -30.14 8.76 -7.22
CA ALA A 311 -29.23 8.05 -8.11
C ALA A 311 -29.66 8.17 -9.58
N THR A 312 -28.77 8.70 -10.42
CA THR A 312 -29.07 8.94 -11.84
C THR A 312 -29.21 7.63 -12.62
N SER A 313 -30.00 7.62 -13.70
CA SER A 313 -30.17 6.44 -14.55
C SER A 313 -28.85 5.86 -15.07
N TYR A 314 -27.86 6.72 -15.34
CA TYR A 314 -26.52 6.31 -15.75
C TYR A 314 -25.71 5.69 -14.60
N GLU A 315 -25.84 6.17 -13.36
CA GLU A 315 -25.24 5.52 -12.21
C GLU A 315 -25.87 4.16 -11.89
N LEU A 316 -27.20 4.03 -12.04
CA LEU A 316 -27.88 2.74 -11.94
C LEU A 316 -27.37 1.76 -12.99
N ALA A 317 -27.13 2.21 -14.22
CA ALA A 317 -26.56 1.43 -15.31
C ALA A 317 -25.07 1.07 -15.12
N VAL A 318 -24.27 1.95 -14.50
CA VAL A 318 -22.82 1.78 -14.33
C VAL A 318 -22.42 1.57 -12.87
N ARG A 319 -22.40 2.62 -12.05
CA ARG A 319 -21.85 2.62 -10.67
C ARG A 319 -22.36 1.46 -9.82
N TYR A 320 -23.68 1.23 -9.84
CA TYR A 320 -24.38 0.24 -9.01
C TYR A 320 -24.60 -1.11 -9.70
N SER A 321 -24.42 -1.21 -11.02
CA SER A 321 -24.73 -2.42 -11.79
C SER A 321 -23.62 -3.48 -11.79
N TYR A 322 -22.39 -3.13 -11.40
CA TYR A 322 -21.25 -4.06 -11.31
C TYR A 322 -20.84 -4.30 -9.87
N ASN A 323 -20.83 -5.56 -9.42
CA ASN A 323 -20.33 -5.93 -8.09
C ASN A 323 -18.79 -6.07 -8.07
N SER A 324 -18.21 -6.37 -6.90
CA SER A 324 -16.75 -6.49 -6.73
C SER A 324 -16.12 -7.64 -7.53
N GLU A 325 -16.86 -8.73 -7.80
CA GLU A 325 -16.42 -9.83 -8.65
C GLU A 325 -16.43 -9.40 -10.14
N ASP A 326 -17.51 -8.74 -10.58
CA ASP A 326 -17.64 -8.22 -11.94
C ASP A 326 -16.49 -7.25 -12.25
N LYS A 327 -16.27 -6.26 -11.38
CA LYS A 327 -15.19 -5.29 -11.45
C LYS A 327 -13.81 -5.97 -11.52
N ARG A 328 -13.58 -7.04 -10.73
CA ARG A 328 -12.35 -7.84 -10.80
C ARG A 328 -12.21 -8.59 -12.13
N SER A 329 -13.27 -9.21 -12.64
CA SER A 329 -13.25 -9.96 -13.91
C SER A 329 -13.04 -9.06 -15.14
N LEU A 330 -13.59 -7.83 -15.12
CA LEU A 330 -13.34 -6.81 -16.15
C LEU A 330 -11.86 -6.40 -16.19
N ILE A 331 -11.27 -6.08 -15.03
CA ILE A 331 -9.85 -5.75 -14.91
C ILE A 331 -8.99 -6.95 -15.37
N GLU A 332 -9.34 -8.17 -14.96
CA GLU A 332 -8.59 -9.37 -15.36
C GLU A 332 -8.70 -9.69 -16.86
N ALA A 333 -9.79 -9.30 -17.53
CA ALA A 333 -9.94 -9.40 -18.98
C ALA A 333 -9.16 -8.30 -19.72
N PHE A 334 -9.24 -7.04 -19.27
CA PHE A 334 -8.52 -5.91 -19.86
C PHE A 334 -6.99 -6.07 -19.74
N MET A 335 -6.48 -6.52 -18.59
CA MET A 335 -5.06 -6.82 -18.42
C MET A 335 -4.56 -7.99 -19.30
N ARG A 336 -5.46 -8.72 -19.97
CA ARG A 336 -5.13 -9.80 -20.91
C ARG A 336 -5.28 -9.44 -22.39
N THR A 337 -5.88 -8.30 -22.73
CA THR A 337 -5.94 -7.86 -24.13
C THR A 337 -4.60 -7.31 -24.62
N ASN A 338 -3.62 -7.07 -23.73
CA ASN A 338 -2.34 -6.45 -24.12
C ASN A 338 -1.24 -7.48 -24.43
N ILE A 339 -1.08 -7.82 -25.72
CA ILE A 339 -0.01 -8.69 -26.24
C ILE A 339 1.04 -7.87 -27.06
N SER A 340 0.90 -6.53 -27.06
CA SER A 340 1.67 -5.57 -27.86
C SER A 340 3.20 -5.73 -27.82
N GLN A 341 3.77 -6.13 -26.69
CA GLN A 341 5.22 -6.32 -26.52
C GLN A 341 5.85 -7.37 -27.46
N TYR A 342 5.05 -8.31 -27.97
CA TYR A 342 5.51 -9.35 -28.92
C TYR A 342 5.52 -8.87 -30.39
N TYR A 343 4.80 -7.78 -30.71
CA TYR A 343 4.44 -7.41 -32.08
C TYR A 343 5.58 -6.75 -32.89
N ASN A 344 6.46 -5.98 -32.25
CA ASN A 344 7.48 -5.11 -32.88
C ASN A 344 8.61 -5.83 -33.68
N SER A 345 8.43 -7.09 -34.08
CA SER A 345 9.49 -7.97 -34.59
C SER A 345 9.26 -8.61 -35.97
N ALA A 346 8.11 -8.39 -36.64
CA ALA A 346 7.56 -9.37 -37.60
C ALA A 346 6.99 -8.86 -38.98
N LEU A 347 7.44 -7.74 -39.57
CA LEU A 347 6.81 -7.15 -40.80
C LEU A 347 7.71 -7.03 -42.05
N LYS A 348 7.22 -7.50 -43.24
CA LYS A 348 7.52 -6.93 -44.59
C LYS A 348 6.55 -7.38 -45.73
N LYS A 349 6.93 -7.36 -47.03
CA LYS A 349 6.13 -7.00 -48.24
C LYS A 349 5.31 -8.11 -48.96
N LYS A 350 5.20 -8.24 -50.31
CA LYS A 350 3.93 -8.66 -50.99
C LYS A 350 4.03 -9.60 -52.27
N LYS A 351 3.18 -10.67 -52.34
CA LYS A 351 2.95 -11.77 -53.37
C LYS A 351 1.65 -11.59 -54.24
N PRO A 352 1.12 -12.47 -55.19
CA PRO A 352 0.69 -13.91 -55.01
C PRO A 352 0.53 -14.86 -56.27
N VAL A 353 -0.70 -15.35 -56.60
CA VAL A 353 -1.05 -16.48 -57.52
C VAL A 353 -2.36 -16.16 -58.31
N ALA A 354 -2.73 -16.90 -59.37
CA ALA A 354 -3.90 -16.84 -60.30
C ALA A 354 -3.64 -16.28 -61.74
N THR A 355 -4.68 -16.13 -62.58
CA THR A 355 -4.85 -15.67 -64.02
C THR A 355 -6.16 -16.11 -64.68
N LEU A 356 -6.60 -17.35 -64.52
CA LEU A 356 -6.92 -17.85 -63.18
C LEU A 356 -5.89 -18.86 -62.55
N LEU A 357 -4.70 -19.08 -63.16
CA LEU A 357 -3.50 -19.74 -62.57
C LEU A 357 -2.12 -19.00 -62.31
N LYS A 358 -1.13 -18.49 -63.09
CA LYS A 358 -0.70 -18.18 -64.49
C LYS A 358 -0.67 -16.72 -65.06
N TYR A 359 -0.68 -15.65 -64.25
CA TYR A 359 -0.61 -14.18 -64.60
C TYR A 359 -0.64 -13.30 -63.34
N ILE A 360 -1.44 -13.72 -62.37
CA ILE A 360 -1.44 -13.28 -60.98
C ILE A 360 -0.48 -14.16 -60.15
N ARG A 361 -0.17 -15.39 -60.61
CA ARG A 361 1.17 -16.03 -60.39
C ARG A 361 2.26 -15.11 -60.88
N ASP A 362 2.09 -14.58 -62.08
CA ASP A 362 2.96 -13.56 -62.64
C ASP A 362 2.74 -12.17 -61.96
N SER A 363 1.90 -12.11 -60.90
CA SER A 363 1.81 -10.99 -59.95
C SER A 363 2.39 -11.33 -58.57
N GLY A 364 3.05 -12.48 -58.36
CA GLY A 364 3.85 -12.71 -57.15
C GLY A 364 4.12 -14.16 -56.71
N ILE A 365 4.36 -15.08 -57.65
CA ILE A 365 5.56 -15.92 -57.54
C ILE A 365 6.67 -15.09 -58.21
N ASP A 366 7.77 -14.89 -57.51
CA ASP A 366 8.88 -14.04 -57.95
C ASP A 366 9.93 -14.84 -58.75
N GLY A 367 9.56 -15.28 -59.95
CA GLY A 367 10.44 -16.10 -60.79
C GLY A 367 10.18 -15.94 -62.29
N ASP A 368 11.27 -15.79 -63.05
CA ASP A 368 11.27 -15.62 -64.50
C ASP A 368 11.17 -16.99 -65.19
N VAL A 369 10.04 -17.27 -65.82
CA VAL A 369 9.69 -18.61 -66.33
C VAL A 369 9.25 -18.53 -67.78
N ASN A 370 10.18 -18.85 -68.68
CA ASN A 370 9.89 -19.05 -70.09
C ASN A 370 8.88 -20.20 -70.29
N GLY A 371 8.06 -20.08 -71.34
CA GLY A 371 7.02 -21.06 -71.65
C GLY A 371 7.54 -22.39 -72.22
N GLU A 372 6.59 -23.30 -72.40
CA GLU A 372 6.71 -24.49 -73.27
C GLU A 372 7.67 -25.62 -72.84
N THR A 373 7.38 -26.28 -71.72
CA THR A 373 7.48 -27.76 -71.65
C THR A 373 6.66 -28.34 -70.48
N PRO A 374 5.94 -29.48 -70.66
CA PRO A 374 5.30 -30.16 -69.54
C PRO A 374 6.34 -30.94 -68.71
N VAL A 375 6.48 -30.57 -67.44
CA VAL A 375 7.42 -31.20 -66.50
C VAL A 375 7.04 -32.67 -66.27
N LYS A 376 7.98 -33.59 -66.48
CA LYS A 376 7.81 -35.01 -66.14
C LYS A 376 7.71 -35.19 -64.63
N SER A 377 6.80 -36.05 -64.18
CA SER A 377 6.64 -36.42 -62.77
C SER A 377 7.93 -37.01 -62.20
N GLY A 378 8.59 -36.28 -61.30
CA GLY A 378 9.80 -36.74 -60.60
C GLY A 378 10.90 -35.70 -60.37
N SER A 379 10.84 -34.53 -61.03
CA SER A 379 11.75 -33.43 -60.67
C SER A 379 11.26 -32.69 -59.43
N ASN A 380 12.12 -32.62 -58.39
CA ASN A 380 11.94 -31.63 -57.33
C ASN A 380 12.09 -30.24 -57.96
N MET A 381 11.11 -29.35 -57.73
CA MET A 381 11.41 -27.93 -57.80
C MET A 381 12.26 -27.58 -56.57
N ASP A 382 13.46 -27.04 -56.80
CA ASP A 382 14.18 -26.37 -55.74
C ASP A 382 13.31 -25.22 -55.23
N THR A 383 12.97 -25.24 -53.94
CA THR A 383 12.09 -24.22 -53.36
C THR A 383 12.79 -22.87 -53.37
N GLU A 384 12.34 -21.98 -54.27
CA GLU A 384 12.77 -20.59 -54.35
C GLU A 384 12.80 -19.94 -52.97
N THR A 385 13.80 -19.09 -52.73
CA THR A 385 14.10 -18.54 -51.40
C THR A 385 12.87 -17.88 -50.77
N LEU A 386 12.45 -18.41 -49.62
CA LEU A 386 11.26 -17.95 -48.89
C LEU A 386 11.34 -16.44 -48.61
N ARG A 387 10.68 -15.65 -49.47
CA ARG A 387 10.68 -14.20 -49.43
C ARG A 387 9.98 -13.72 -48.15
N SER A 388 10.54 -12.74 -47.47
CA SER A 388 10.06 -12.18 -46.18
C SER A 388 8.81 -11.29 -46.30
N ASP A 389 7.92 -11.64 -47.24
CA ASP A 389 6.99 -10.73 -47.92
C ASP A 389 5.59 -11.39 -48.23
N PRO A 390 4.55 -11.24 -47.37
CA PRO A 390 3.10 -11.54 -47.63
C PRO A 390 2.19 -10.50 -48.40
N ILE A 391 1.65 -10.90 -49.57
CA ILE A 391 0.52 -10.39 -50.44
C ILE A 391 -0.10 -8.96 -50.26
N SER A 392 -0.25 -8.16 -51.34
CA SER A 392 -0.86 -6.80 -51.22
C SER A 392 -2.38 -6.78 -51.08
N PRO A 393 -2.98 -5.70 -50.55
CA PRO A 393 -4.43 -5.65 -50.34
C PRO A 393 -5.21 -5.84 -51.64
N SER A 394 -4.83 -5.14 -52.71
CA SER A 394 -5.45 -5.27 -54.03
C SER A 394 -5.23 -6.66 -54.64
N GLN A 395 -4.02 -7.20 -54.54
CA GLN A 395 -3.72 -8.56 -55.01
C GLN A 395 -4.51 -9.62 -54.22
N LEU A 396 -4.61 -9.51 -52.89
CA LEU A 396 -5.35 -10.45 -52.02
C LEU A 396 -6.85 -10.38 -52.27
N HIS A 397 -7.41 -9.18 -52.39
CA HIS A 397 -8.81 -8.98 -52.75
C HIS A 397 -9.12 -9.59 -54.13
N PHE A 398 -8.23 -9.40 -55.11
CA PHE A 398 -8.36 -9.98 -56.45
C PHE A 398 -8.26 -11.52 -56.43
N VAL A 399 -7.29 -12.10 -55.72
CA VAL A 399 -7.17 -13.56 -55.51
C VAL A 399 -8.43 -14.13 -54.87
N ARG A 400 -8.90 -13.55 -53.75
CA ARG A 400 -10.11 -14.03 -53.06
C ARG A 400 -11.34 -13.95 -53.96
N THR A 401 -11.54 -12.81 -54.63
CA THR A 401 -12.70 -12.61 -55.52
C THR A 401 -12.68 -13.60 -56.69
N ILE A 402 -11.51 -13.95 -57.21
CA ILE A 402 -11.36 -14.99 -58.24
C ILE A 402 -11.64 -16.39 -57.69
N MET A 403 -11.18 -16.72 -56.48
CA MET A 403 -11.45 -18.02 -55.87
C MET A 403 -12.95 -18.21 -55.55
N ASP A 404 -13.59 -17.19 -54.97
CA ASP A 404 -15.05 -17.12 -54.80
C ASP A 404 -15.73 -17.33 -56.17
N PHE A 405 -15.31 -16.58 -57.20
CA PHE A 405 -15.90 -16.71 -58.54
C PHE A 405 -15.77 -18.12 -59.16
N ILE A 406 -14.67 -18.84 -58.90
CA ILE A 406 -14.40 -20.17 -59.48
C ILE A 406 -15.14 -21.30 -58.74
N PHE A 407 -15.29 -21.20 -57.41
CA PHE A 407 -15.76 -22.30 -56.57
C PHE A 407 -17.20 -22.13 -56.05
N ASN A 408 -17.81 -20.95 -56.23
CA ASN A 408 -19.20 -20.70 -55.85
C ASN A 408 -20.18 -21.44 -56.78
N GLU A 409 -21.03 -22.30 -56.21
CA GLU A 409 -21.98 -23.16 -56.95
C GLU A 409 -22.96 -22.42 -57.87
N LYS A 410 -23.15 -21.10 -57.67
CA LYS A 410 -24.05 -20.27 -58.48
C LYS A 410 -23.42 -19.81 -59.80
N SER A 411 -22.12 -20.01 -59.97
CA SER A 411 -21.36 -19.55 -61.14
C SER A 411 -21.83 -20.16 -62.47
N LYS A 412 -21.72 -19.36 -63.53
CA LYS A 412 -22.12 -19.71 -64.91
C LYS A 412 -21.17 -20.75 -65.51
N GLY A 413 -21.33 -22.00 -65.10
CA GLY A 413 -20.52 -23.14 -65.56
C GLY A 413 -20.54 -24.35 -64.63
N MET A 414 -20.86 -24.17 -63.33
CA MET A 414 -20.98 -25.26 -62.36
C MET A 414 -22.34 -25.96 -62.45
N LYS A 415 -23.45 -25.20 -62.45
CA LYS A 415 -24.80 -25.77 -62.62
C LYS A 415 -25.23 -25.79 -64.09
N GLY A 416 -24.67 -26.74 -64.83
CA GLY A 416 -25.08 -27.05 -66.21
C GLY A 416 -23.98 -26.88 -67.25
N SER A 417 -22.89 -27.66 -67.12
CA SER A 417 -21.87 -27.86 -68.16
C SER A 417 -21.00 -26.65 -68.54
N ILE A 418 -19.89 -26.49 -67.83
CA ILE A 418 -18.54 -26.73 -68.42
C ILE A 418 -17.58 -27.30 -67.36
N ILE A 419 -17.72 -26.88 -66.09
CA ILE A 419 -16.99 -27.48 -64.96
C ILE A 419 -17.95 -28.41 -64.21
N LYS A 420 -17.77 -29.73 -64.37
CA LYS A 420 -18.44 -30.73 -63.52
C LYS A 420 -17.57 -31.03 -62.29
N GLU A 421 -18.14 -31.69 -61.29
CA GLU A 421 -17.49 -32.21 -60.06
C GLU A 421 -16.36 -33.24 -60.32
N LYS A 422 -15.88 -33.36 -61.57
CA LYS A 422 -14.80 -34.27 -61.99
C LYS A 422 -13.57 -33.53 -62.53
N THR A 423 -13.58 -32.20 -62.57
CA THR A 423 -12.45 -31.37 -63.04
C THR A 423 -11.37 -31.19 -61.97
N PHE A 424 -11.75 -31.18 -60.69
CA PHE A 424 -10.85 -31.16 -59.54
C PHE A 424 -11.17 -32.34 -58.63
N LYS A 425 -10.17 -32.86 -57.90
CA LYS A 425 -10.39 -33.88 -56.86
C LYS A 425 -10.88 -33.20 -55.58
N ASP A 426 -11.70 -33.90 -54.78
CA ASP A 426 -12.22 -33.40 -53.49
C ASP A 426 -11.10 -32.87 -52.58
N ALA A 427 -9.94 -33.54 -52.56
CA ALA A 427 -8.77 -33.09 -51.81
C ALA A 427 -8.27 -31.68 -52.23
N GLN A 428 -8.32 -31.36 -53.52
CA GLN A 428 -7.92 -30.06 -54.07
C GLN A 428 -8.98 -28.98 -53.80
N VAL A 429 -10.26 -29.34 -53.84
CA VAL A 429 -11.37 -28.43 -53.46
C VAL A 429 -11.28 -28.10 -51.97
N ASN A 430 -11.06 -29.10 -51.12
CA ASN A 430 -10.83 -28.92 -49.68
C ASN A 430 -9.57 -28.09 -49.38
N GLU A 431 -8.49 -28.26 -50.13
CA GLU A 431 -7.26 -27.46 -50.01
C GLU A 431 -7.48 -26.00 -50.43
N MET A 432 -8.21 -25.76 -51.53
CA MET A 432 -8.57 -24.41 -51.99
C MET A 432 -9.54 -23.72 -51.03
N GLN A 433 -10.56 -24.42 -50.52
CA GLN A 433 -11.47 -23.88 -49.51
C GLN A 433 -10.71 -23.54 -48.23
N LYS A 434 -9.83 -24.44 -47.76
CA LYS A 434 -8.98 -24.18 -46.60
C LYS A 434 -8.08 -22.95 -46.79
N PHE A 435 -7.47 -22.78 -47.97
CA PHE A 435 -6.71 -21.56 -48.27
C PHE A 435 -7.60 -20.32 -48.34
N PHE A 436 -8.83 -20.44 -48.85
CA PHE A 436 -9.82 -19.36 -48.80
C PHE A 436 -10.15 -18.98 -47.35
N ASP A 437 -10.41 -19.95 -46.47
CA ASP A 437 -10.74 -19.70 -45.07
C ASP A 437 -9.55 -19.14 -44.27
N GLU A 438 -8.34 -19.66 -44.50
CA GLU A 438 -7.11 -19.19 -43.86
C GLU A 438 -6.72 -17.78 -44.35
N SER A 439 -6.96 -17.45 -45.63
CA SER A 439 -6.52 -16.19 -46.25
C SER A 439 -7.34 -14.95 -45.89
N PHE A 440 -8.54 -15.11 -45.29
CA PHE A 440 -9.32 -14.00 -44.76
C PHE A 440 -8.52 -13.21 -43.72
N TYR A 441 -7.79 -13.92 -42.86
CA TYR A 441 -6.96 -13.32 -41.82
C TYR A 441 -5.66 -12.69 -42.35
N TYR A 442 -5.26 -12.96 -43.60
CA TYR A 442 -3.99 -12.45 -44.14
C TYR A 442 -3.97 -10.92 -44.22
N LEU A 443 -5.07 -10.25 -44.62
CA LEU A 443 -5.04 -8.78 -44.68
C LEU A 443 -4.82 -8.16 -43.28
N PRO A 444 -5.60 -8.49 -42.23
CA PRO A 444 -5.30 -8.08 -40.86
C PRO A 444 -3.90 -8.50 -40.35
N MET A 445 -3.42 -9.69 -40.72
CA MET A 445 -2.09 -10.18 -40.32
C MET A 445 -0.93 -9.53 -41.08
N THR A 446 -1.18 -8.82 -42.19
CA THR A 446 -0.18 -7.95 -42.84
C THR A 446 -0.26 -6.51 -42.36
N ASN A 447 -1.46 -6.01 -42.12
CA ASN A 447 -1.73 -4.69 -41.54
C ASN A 447 -1.91 -4.80 -40.02
N LEU A 448 -0.98 -5.48 -39.33
CA LEU A 448 -1.10 -5.71 -37.88
C LEU A 448 -1.18 -4.42 -37.07
N SER A 449 -0.62 -3.30 -37.56
CA SER A 449 -0.74 -1.96 -36.94
C SER A 449 -2.18 -1.45 -36.92
N ASP A 450 -2.97 -1.87 -37.90
CA ASP A 450 -4.32 -1.39 -38.14
C ASP A 450 -5.34 -2.40 -37.57
N ALA A 451 -5.01 -3.70 -37.63
CA ALA A 451 -5.73 -4.73 -36.87
C ALA A 451 -5.55 -4.56 -35.35
N THR A 452 -4.38 -4.05 -34.92
CA THR A 452 -4.15 -3.53 -33.56
C THR A 452 -4.46 -2.02 -33.45
N ILE A 453 -5.51 -1.54 -34.14
CA ILE A 453 -6.27 -0.36 -33.69
C ILE A 453 -7.11 -0.68 -32.44
N VAL A 454 -7.12 -1.95 -31.98
CA VAL A 454 -6.92 -2.20 -30.54
C VAL A 454 -5.48 -1.81 -30.15
N LYS A 455 -5.20 -0.50 -30.24
CA LYS A 455 -4.17 0.14 -29.42
C LYS A 455 -4.77 0.23 -28.03
N SER A 456 -4.89 -0.92 -27.37
CA SER A 456 -5.01 -0.95 -25.92
C SER A 456 -3.65 -0.51 -25.40
N ASN A 457 -3.52 0.80 -25.19
CA ASN A 457 -2.52 1.30 -24.27
C ASN A 457 -2.82 0.66 -22.91
N GLU A 458 -1.86 0.60 -22.01
CA GLU A 458 -2.02 -0.16 -20.77
C GLU A 458 -3.10 0.38 -19.81
N TYR A 459 -3.74 1.52 -20.14
CA TYR A 459 -4.73 2.24 -19.33
C TYR A 459 -5.89 2.76 -20.20
N LEU A 460 -7.13 2.46 -19.79
CA LEU A 460 -8.37 2.80 -20.52
C LEU A 460 -8.50 4.28 -20.92
N TYR A 461 -7.98 5.20 -20.10
CA TYR A 461 -7.98 6.63 -20.39
C TYR A 461 -7.11 7.02 -21.60
N ASN A 462 -6.00 6.31 -21.84
CA ASN A 462 -5.16 6.53 -23.01
C ASN A 462 -5.91 6.13 -24.29
N ASP A 463 -6.70 5.05 -24.23
CA ASP A 463 -7.54 4.60 -25.35
C ASP A 463 -8.69 5.57 -25.63
N ALA A 464 -9.34 6.06 -24.56
CA ALA A 464 -10.38 7.09 -24.64
C ALA A 464 -9.85 8.39 -25.23
N ALA A 465 -8.68 8.86 -24.78
CA ALA A 465 -8.00 10.03 -25.31
C ALA A 465 -7.55 9.86 -26.77
N TYR A 466 -6.94 8.71 -27.11
CA TYR A 466 -6.54 8.40 -28.48
C TYR A 466 -7.74 8.37 -29.43
N ARG A 467 -8.83 7.70 -29.04
CA ARG A 467 -10.09 7.70 -29.80
C ARG A 467 -10.66 9.11 -29.95
N THR A 468 -10.59 9.91 -28.89
CA THR A 468 -11.14 11.27 -28.88
C THR A 468 -10.37 12.22 -29.79
N LEU A 469 -9.04 12.21 -29.75
CA LEU A 469 -8.19 13.06 -30.59
C LEU A 469 -8.18 12.63 -32.05
N TYR A 470 -8.00 11.34 -32.34
CA TYR A 470 -7.76 10.87 -33.72
C TYR A 470 -9.02 10.44 -34.47
N HIS A 471 -10.03 9.87 -33.78
CA HIS A 471 -11.26 9.39 -34.42
C HIS A 471 -12.43 10.37 -34.27
N LEU A 472 -12.70 10.88 -33.05
CA LEU A 472 -13.77 11.86 -32.82
C LEU A 472 -13.36 13.29 -33.19
N LYS A 473 -12.05 13.59 -33.14
CA LYS A 473 -11.45 14.92 -33.40
C LYS A 473 -12.06 16.04 -32.56
N SER A 474 -12.46 15.70 -31.33
CA SER A 474 -13.06 16.65 -30.38
C SER A 474 -12.04 17.06 -29.33
N ARG A 475 -11.75 18.36 -29.24
CA ARG A 475 -10.91 18.88 -28.15
C ARG A 475 -11.63 18.87 -26.81
N VAL A 476 -12.89 19.30 -26.76
CA VAL A 476 -13.65 19.44 -25.50
C VAL A 476 -13.70 18.14 -24.70
N ILE A 477 -13.95 17.01 -25.38
CA ILE A 477 -13.99 15.68 -24.74
C ILE A 477 -12.58 15.24 -24.28
N PHE A 478 -11.50 15.69 -24.95
CA PHE A 478 -10.14 15.42 -24.47
C PHE A 478 -9.82 16.28 -23.24
N ASP A 479 -10.18 17.56 -23.25
CA ASP A 479 -10.00 18.48 -22.11
C ASP A 479 -10.79 17.96 -20.88
N GLU A 480 -11.98 17.37 -21.07
CA GLU A 480 -12.76 16.64 -20.05
C GLU A 480 -12.05 15.38 -19.53
N ILE A 481 -11.55 14.51 -20.43
CA ILE A 481 -10.79 13.29 -20.06
C ILE A 481 -9.52 13.65 -19.30
N GLU A 482 -8.80 14.70 -19.70
CA GLU A 482 -7.60 15.17 -19.00
C GLU A 482 -7.92 15.65 -17.58
N ALA A 483 -9.01 16.40 -17.41
CA ALA A 483 -9.49 16.84 -16.10
C ALA A 483 -9.89 15.66 -15.18
N GLU A 484 -10.64 14.68 -15.70
CA GLU A 484 -11.00 13.47 -14.95
C GLU A 484 -9.76 12.65 -14.57
N VAL A 485 -8.81 12.47 -15.49
CA VAL A 485 -7.56 11.74 -15.24
C VAL A 485 -6.73 12.38 -14.15
N ASN A 486 -6.55 13.71 -14.16
CA ASN A 486 -5.78 14.40 -13.11
C ASN A 486 -6.40 14.12 -11.72
N LEU A 487 -7.71 14.37 -11.56
CA LEU A 487 -8.42 14.16 -10.30
C LEU A 487 -8.43 12.69 -9.84
N CYS A 488 -8.65 11.76 -10.76
CA CYS A 488 -8.64 10.33 -10.47
C CYS A 488 -7.24 9.81 -10.11
N PHE A 489 -6.20 10.31 -10.78
CA PHE A 489 -4.82 9.88 -10.56
C PHE A 489 -4.29 10.38 -9.21
N ASP A 490 -4.53 11.63 -8.84
CA ASP A 490 -4.15 12.18 -7.54
C ASP A 490 -4.83 11.41 -6.39
N GLN A 491 -6.14 11.16 -6.52
CA GLN A 491 -6.88 10.33 -5.57
C GLN A 491 -6.38 8.88 -5.51
N PHE A 492 -6.00 8.31 -6.65
CA PHE A 492 -5.45 6.96 -6.74
C PHE A 492 -4.11 6.89 -6.02
N MET A 493 -3.16 7.76 -6.35
CA MET A 493 -1.82 7.82 -5.74
C MET A 493 -1.89 8.05 -4.23
N PHE A 494 -2.76 8.95 -3.76
CA PHE A 494 -2.98 9.19 -2.34
C PHE A 494 -3.52 7.95 -1.62
N LYS A 495 -4.60 7.32 -2.13
CA LYS A 495 -5.21 6.12 -1.52
C LYS A 495 -4.29 4.90 -1.61
N LEU A 496 -3.50 4.78 -2.66
CA LEU A 496 -2.48 3.75 -2.87
C LEU A 496 -1.34 3.91 -1.87
N GLY A 497 -0.74 5.11 -1.79
CA GLY A 497 0.33 5.41 -0.84
C GLY A 497 -0.08 5.16 0.61
N GLN A 498 -1.28 5.60 1.01
CA GLN A 498 -1.82 5.29 2.34
C GLN A 498 -1.94 3.78 2.58
N ARG A 499 -2.41 2.99 1.60
CA ARG A 499 -2.56 1.54 1.75
C ARG A 499 -1.23 0.80 1.80
N ILE A 500 -0.24 1.20 1.01
CA ILE A 500 1.11 0.62 1.02
C ILE A 500 1.82 0.93 2.35
N PHE A 501 1.81 2.20 2.78
CA PHE A 501 2.41 2.59 4.06
C PHE A 501 1.72 1.87 5.23
N LEU A 502 0.39 1.81 5.25
CA LEU A 502 -0.39 1.11 6.28
C LEU A 502 -0.09 -0.41 6.31
N HIS A 503 0.16 -1.02 5.15
CA HIS A 503 0.57 -2.42 5.03
C HIS A 503 1.95 -2.64 5.67
N TYR A 504 2.96 -1.85 5.32
CA TYR A 504 4.29 -1.96 5.90
C TYR A 504 4.35 -1.57 7.39
N LYS A 505 3.57 -0.56 7.85
CA LYS A 505 3.45 -0.20 9.27
C LYS A 505 2.85 -1.33 10.12
N LYS A 506 1.84 -2.03 9.59
CA LYS A 506 1.28 -3.24 10.22
C LYS A 506 2.28 -4.40 10.22
N LEU A 507 3.01 -4.61 9.13
CA LEU A 507 4.05 -5.63 9.04
C LEU A 507 5.15 -5.39 10.09
N ALA A 508 5.70 -4.18 10.16
CA ALA A 508 6.68 -3.78 11.18
C ALA A 508 6.13 -3.99 12.62
N SER A 509 4.88 -3.61 12.87
CA SER A 509 4.22 -3.79 14.17
C SER A 509 4.07 -5.28 14.55
N MET A 510 3.68 -6.15 13.60
CA MET A 510 3.58 -7.60 13.80
C MET A 510 4.94 -8.29 13.93
N THR A 511 5.99 -7.78 13.28
CA THR A 511 7.35 -8.28 13.45
C THR A 511 7.86 -8.01 14.88
N LEU A 512 7.75 -6.76 15.34
CA LEU A 512 8.31 -6.30 16.63
C LEU A 512 7.54 -6.76 17.88
N LEU A 513 6.28 -7.14 17.75
CA LEU A 513 5.49 -7.65 18.88
C LEU A 513 6.11 -8.95 19.43
N PRO A 514 6.05 -9.26 20.74
CA PRO A 514 6.42 -10.57 21.29
C PRO A 514 5.62 -11.73 20.67
N SER A 515 6.16 -12.95 20.69
CA SER A 515 5.49 -14.16 20.18
C SER A 515 4.11 -14.37 20.81
N ASP A 516 4.03 -14.19 22.11
CA ASP A 516 2.92 -14.69 22.93
C ASP A 516 1.66 -13.85 22.69
N LEU A 517 1.84 -12.53 22.50
CA LEU A 517 0.79 -11.59 22.11
C LEU A 517 0.36 -11.71 20.63
N LYS A 518 1.11 -12.41 19.77
CA LYS A 518 0.65 -12.69 18.39
C LYS A 518 -0.45 -13.74 18.36
N VAL A 519 -0.35 -14.76 19.21
CA VAL A 519 -1.32 -15.87 19.28
C VAL A 519 -2.73 -15.35 19.61
N GLU A 520 -2.83 -14.39 20.53
CA GLU A 520 -4.11 -13.74 20.86
C GLU A 520 -4.68 -12.94 19.66
N ILE A 521 -3.83 -12.25 18.90
CA ILE A 521 -4.25 -11.46 17.72
C ILE A 521 -4.68 -12.36 16.55
N ASP A 522 -3.92 -13.41 16.25
CA ASP A 522 -4.16 -14.31 15.11
C ASP A 522 -5.55 -14.99 15.19
N SER A 523 -6.07 -15.21 16.40
CA SER A 523 -7.44 -15.71 16.63
C SER A 523 -8.54 -14.81 16.03
N ASN A 524 -8.28 -13.51 15.91
CA ASN A 524 -9.23 -12.50 15.45
C ASN A 524 -8.82 -11.79 14.14
N TYR A 525 -7.60 -12.01 13.66
CA TYR A 525 -7.00 -11.19 12.60
C TYR A 525 -6.26 -12.04 11.57
N ARG A 526 -6.92 -12.40 10.45
CA ARG A 526 -6.31 -13.24 9.39
C ARG A 526 -5.06 -12.58 8.76
N PRO A 527 -3.86 -13.19 8.85
CA PRO A 527 -2.64 -12.61 8.26
C PRO A 527 -2.57 -12.71 6.73
N GLU A 528 -3.44 -13.51 6.10
CA GLU A 528 -3.43 -13.84 4.66
C GLU A 528 -3.45 -12.61 3.72
N ALA A 529 -3.93 -11.45 4.20
CA ALA A 529 -3.95 -10.19 3.46
C ALA A 529 -2.71 -9.29 3.67
N LEU A 530 -1.75 -9.66 4.53
CA LEU A 530 -0.56 -8.88 4.88
C LEU A 530 0.68 -9.19 4.02
N PHE A 531 0.61 -10.09 3.05
CA PHE A 531 1.78 -10.58 2.29
C PHE A 531 1.61 -10.50 0.76
N SER A 532 1.10 -9.37 0.28
CA SER A 532 0.93 -9.14 -1.17
C SER A 532 2.19 -8.55 -1.80
N ASN A 533 3.04 -9.40 -2.37
CA ASN A 533 4.19 -9.01 -3.19
C ASN A 533 3.82 -8.11 -4.39
N SER A 534 2.54 -7.98 -4.72
CA SER A 534 2.03 -7.10 -5.78
C SER A 534 2.39 -5.62 -5.57
N TYR A 535 2.58 -5.15 -4.33
CA TYR A 535 3.00 -3.76 -4.09
C TYR A 535 4.46 -3.47 -4.50
N VAL A 536 5.34 -4.49 -4.51
CA VAL A 536 6.75 -4.31 -4.88
C VAL A 536 6.87 -3.83 -6.33
N TYR A 537 6.17 -4.48 -7.26
CA TYR A 537 6.12 -4.09 -8.66
C TYR A 537 5.60 -2.66 -8.87
N ILE A 538 4.64 -2.22 -8.04
CA ILE A 538 4.04 -0.88 -8.11
C ILE A 538 5.03 0.19 -7.64
N MET A 539 5.72 -0.04 -6.51
CA MET A 539 6.76 0.87 -6.00
C MET A 539 7.97 0.99 -6.94
N GLN A 540 8.21 -0.01 -7.78
CA GLN A 540 9.29 -0.03 -8.77
C GLN A 540 8.91 0.60 -10.12
N GLN A 541 7.68 1.11 -10.33
CA GLN A 541 7.31 1.78 -11.58
C GLN A 541 7.92 3.20 -11.67
N SER A 542 8.95 3.33 -12.51
CA SER A 542 9.64 4.60 -12.78
C SER A 542 9.15 5.35 -14.03
N ASN A 543 8.49 4.66 -14.97
CA ASN A 543 7.86 5.23 -16.16
C ASN A 543 6.45 4.65 -16.36
N LEU A 544 5.43 5.35 -15.88
CA LEU A 544 4.02 5.10 -16.20
C LEU A 544 3.57 6.06 -17.30
N GLU A 545 3.19 5.55 -18.47
CA GLU A 545 2.73 6.39 -19.59
C GLU A 545 1.22 6.66 -19.53
N LEU A 546 0.84 7.89 -19.20
CA LEU A 546 -0.56 8.31 -19.01
C LEU A 546 -0.82 9.65 -19.72
N LEU A 547 -1.75 9.67 -20.67
CA LEU A 547 -2.05 10.78 -21.58
C LEU A 547 -0.81 11.37 -22.28
N GLY A 548 0.17 10.52 -22.62
CA GLY A 548 1.45 10.93 -23.23
C GLY A 548 2.46 11.54 -22.25
N ARG A 549 2.12 11.63 -20.96
CA ARG A 549 3.04 12.03 -19.89
C ARG A 549 3.76 10.78 -19.34
N SER A 550 5.05 10.90 -19.06
CA SER A 550 5.81 9.91 -18.28
C SER A 550 5.70 10.26 -16.79
N ILE A 551 5.13 9.36 -15.98
CA ILE A 551 4.93 9.56 -14.55
C ILE A 551 5.80 8.59 -13.75
N ASN A 552 6.67 9.13 -12.89
CA ASN A 552 7.49 8.35 -11.98
C ASN A 552 6.71 8.06 -10.68
N VAL A 553 5.92 6.98 -10.70
CA VAL A 553 5.11 6.49 -9.56
C VAL A 553 6.00 6.21 -8.34
N SER A 554 7.19 5.65 -8.56
CA SER A 554 8.19 5.40 -7.53
C SER A 554 8.57 6.68 -6.75
N LYS A 555 8.93 7.75 -7.46
CA LYS A 555 9.30 9.04 -6.83
C LYS A 555 8.13 9.67 -6.06
N ALA A 556 6.92 9.64 -6.62
CA ALA A 556 5.73 10.17 -5.97
C ALA A 556 5.32 9.38 -4.71
N LEU A 557 5.48 8.05 -4.73
CA LEU A 557 5.27 7.20 -3.56
C LEU A 557 6.36 7.44 -2.50
N SER A 558 7.64 7.56 -2.89
CA SER A 558 8.75 7.90 -1.99
C SER A 558 8.48 9.19 -1.20
N GLN A 559 8.15 10.28 -1.90
CA GLN A 559 7.76 11.56 -1.28
C GLN A 559 6.57 11.39 -0.31
N SER A 560 5.56 10.62 -0.69
CA SER A 560 4.40 10.34 0.16
C SER A 560 4.79 9.55 1.42
N PHE A 561 5.66 8.55 1.29
CA PHE A 561 6.12 7.73 2.41
C PHE A 561 7.01 8.52 3.38
N SER A 562 7.91 9.38 2.89
CA SER A 562 8.68 10.29 3.73
C SER A 562 7.79 11.25 4.53
N GLN A 563 6.69 11.75 3.94
CA GLN A 563 5.71 12.55 4.68
C GLN A 563 4.94 11.73 5.74
N TYR A 564 4.52 10.51 5.42
CA TYR A 564 3.85 9.63 6.39
C TYR A 564 4.78 9.13 7.51
N LEU A 565 6.09 9.00 7.25
CA LEU A 565 7.11 8.72 8.27
C LEU A 565 7.29 9.91 9.22
N ARG A 566 7.51 11.12 8.70
CA ARG A 566 7.56 12.37 9.50
C ARG A 566 6.33 12.47 10.42
N GLN A 567 5.14 12.35 9.84
CA GLN A 567 3.88 12.38 10.59
C GLN A 567 3.70 11.20 11.56
N SER A 568 4.41 10.07 11.39
CA SER A 568 4.41 8.97 12.37
C SER A 568 5.37 9.19 13.53
N ILE A 569 6.46 9.93 13.32
CA ILE A 569 7.48 10.24 14.33
C ILE A 569 7.03 11.44 15.16
N ASP A 570 6.64 12.54 14.52
CA ASP A 570 6.08 13.73 15.20
C ASP A 570 4.89 13.37 16.11
N VAL A 571 3.99 12.49 15.65
CA VAL A 571 2.89 11.95 16.47
C VAL A 571 3.38 11.20 17.70
N ALA A 572 4.50 10.47 17.61
CA ALA A 572 5.05 9.73 18.74
C ALA A 572 5.68 10.69 19.76
N ILE A 573 6.45 11.68 19.29
CA ILE A 573 7.08 12.71 20.12
C ILE A 573 6.00 13.57 20.81
N THR A 574 5.02 14.08 20.07
CA THR A 574 3.90 14.88 20.61
C THR A 574 3.07 14.12 21.66
N ARG A 575 2.97 12.79 21.55
CA ARG A 575 2.33 11.95 22.58
C ARG A 575 3.18 11.83 23.85
N PHE A 576 4.50 11.77 23.71
CA PHE A 576 5.42 11.79 24.84
C PHE A 576 5.41 13.15 25.56
N GLU A 577 5.46 14.26 24.83
CA GLU A 577 5.31 15.64 25.35
C GLU A 577 3.98 15.88 26.09
N SER A 578 2.95 15.07 25.81
CA SER A 578 1.65 15.09 26.49
C SER A 578 1.55 14.12 27.68
N SER A 579 2.63 13.44 28.04
CA SER A 579 2.66 12.30 28.98
C SER A 579 3.79 12.42 30.01
N ASP A 580 3.79 11.53 31.00
CA ASP A 580 4.88 11.42 31.96
C ASP A 580 6.11 10.66 31.41
N LEU A 581 7.20 10.70 32.16
CA LEU A 581 8.45 10.00 31.81
C LEU A 581 8.28 8.49 31.54
N LEU A 582 7.27 7.81 32.12
CA LEU A 582 7.07 6.37 31.93
C LEU A 582 6.62 6.03 30.49
N TYR A 583 6.00 7.00 29.80
CA TYR A 583 5.61 6.89 28.40
C TYR A 583 6.79 6.72 27.44
N ILE A 584 8.04 6.95 27.87
CA ILE A 584 9.24 6.72 27.06
C ILE A 584 9.34 5.27 26.51
N SER A 585 8.74 4.29 27.20
CA SER A 585 8.65 2.90 26.73
C SER A 585 7.72 2.72 25.52
N GLU A 586 6.60 3.47 25.47
CA GLU A 586 5.66 3.49 24.34
C GLU A 586 6.25 4.32 23.17
N LEU A 587 6.99 5.39 23.47
CA LEU A 587 7.76 6.18 22.49
C LEU A 587 8.84 5.31 21.79
N ASP A 588 9.71 4.65 22.55
CA ASP A 588 10.76 3.76 22.02
C ASP A 588 10.18 2.70 21.06
N SER A 589 9.02 2.14 21.40
CA SER A 589 8.32 1.15 20.58
C SER A 589 7.67 1.75 19.33
N LEU A 590 7.13 2.97 19.40
CA LEU A 590 6.61 3.71 18.24
C LEU A 590 7.72 4.10 17.26
N ILE A 591 8.87 4.57 17.77
CA ILE A 591 10.05 4.93 16.95
C ILE A 591 10.68 3.69 16.32
N LYS A 592 10.86 2.58 17.05
CA LYS A 592 11.31 1.29 16.47
C LYS A 592 10.36 0.77 15.40
N CYS A 593 9.05 0.93 15.59
CA CYS A 593 8.05 0.60 14.58
C CYS A 593 8.15 1.50 13.33
N ALA A 594 8.40 2.81 13.49
CA ALA A 594 8.63 3.71 12.36
C ALA A 594 9.93 3.37 11.60
N ARG A 595 11.03 3.10 12.32
CA ARG A 595 12.33 2.67 11.81
C ARG A 595 12.22 1.40 10.97
N LEU A 596 11.63 0.33 11.51
CA LEU A 596 11.42 -0.91 10.75
C LEU A 596 10.46 -0.72 9.56
N THR A 597 9.50 0.22 9.64
CA THR A 597 8.64 0.55 8.47
C THR A 597 9.46 1.20 7.36
N HIS A 598 10.35 2.13 7.70
CA HIS A 598 11.31 2.72 6.76
C HIS A 598 12.22 1.66 6.14
N GLU A 599 12.82 0.78 6.95
CA GLU A 599 13.68 -0.32 6.46
C GLU A 599 12.97 -1.29 5.52
N LEU A 600 11.70 -1.61 5.79
CA LEU A 600 10.90 -2.50 4.95
C LEU A 600 10.51 -1.86 3.61
N ILE A 601 10.24 -0.55 3.59
CA ILE A 601 9.92 0.19 2.36
C ILE A 601 11.19 0.46 1.54
N SER A 602 12.30 0.81 2.20
CA SER A 602 13.60 1.15 1.56
C SER A 602 14.23 -0.02 0.78
N LYS A 603 13.79 -1.27 1.03
CA LYS A 603 14.16 -2.46 0.25
C LYS A 603 13.58 -2.47 -1.18
N HIS A 604 12.68 -1.54 -1.49
CA HIS A 604 11.95 -1.51 -2.76
C HIS A 604 11.92 -0.14 -3.44
N ILE A 605 12.31 0.92 -2.73
CA ILE A 605 12.18 2.32 -3.16
C ILE A 605 13.29 3.14 -2.50
N GLU A 606 13.77 4.19 -3.16
CA GLU A 606 14.72 5.12 -2.53
C GLU A 606 13.96 6.02 -1.54
N LEU A 607 14.38 5.99 -0.27
CA LEU A 607 13.94 6.91 0.78
C LEU A 607 15.15 7.67 1.34
N GLU A 608 14.87 8.88 1.79
CA GLU A 608 15.73 9.66 2.68
C GLU A 608 16.11 8.86 3.95
N ARG A 609 17.31 9.10 4.50
CA ARG A 609 17.82 8.39 5.68
C ARG A 609 16.90 8.57 6.90
N PHE A 610 16.64 7.49 7.63
CA PHE A 610 15.77 7.55 8.82
C PHE A 610 16.28 8.53 9.88
N GLU A 611 17.60 8.59 10.13
CA GLU A 611 18.15 9.51 11.15
C GLU A 611 17.93 10.98 10.80
N ASP A 612 17.94 11.32 9.50
CA ASP A 612 17.77 12.71 9.05
C ASP A 612 16.29 13.12 9.23
N ILE A 613 15.36 12.22 8.91
CA ILE A 613 13.92 12.38 9.20
C ILE A 613 13.68 12.49 10.72
N MET A 614 14.35 11.65 11.52
CA MET A 614 14.22 11.65 12.98
C MET A 614 14.73 12.97 13.58
N ALA A 615 15.90 13.45 13.12
CA ALA A 615 16.52 14.69 13.58
C ALA A 615 15.73 15.95 13.18
N GLU A 616 15.02 15.92 12.05
CA GLU A 616 14.02 16.94 11.70
C GLU A 616 12.83 16.90 12.67
N CYS A 617 12.24 15.72 12.92
CA CYS A 617 11.02 15.61 13.75
C CYS A 617 11.25 15.89 15.24
N ASP A 618 12.48 15.68 15.74
CA ASP A 618 12.93 16.02 17.09
C ASP A 618 13.39 17.49 17.22
N ASP A 619 13.34 18.29 16.14
CA ASP A 619 13.91 19.65 16.05
C ASP A 619 15.41 19.74 16.41
N SER A 620 16.13 18.61 16.47
CA SER A 620 17.50 18.53 16.98
C SER A 620 18.56 19.22 16.10
N LEU A 621 18.17 19.67 14.90
CA LEU A 621 18.98 20.44 13.95
C LEU A 621 18.50 21.89 13.80
N SER A 622 17.53 22.33 14.60
CA SER A 622 16.90 23.64 14.50
C SER A 622 17.78 24.75 15.07
N LEU A 623 18.02 25.81 14.29
CA LEU A 623 18.82 26.97 14.72
C LEU A 623 18.21 27.73 15.91
N SER A 624 16.94 27.50 16.24
CA SER A 624 16.25 28.10 17.40
C SER A 624 16.17 27.20 18.63
N ALA A 625 16.56 25.92 18.55
CA ALA A 625 16.51 24.97 19.66
C ALA A 625 17.86 24.26 19.81
N SER A 626 18.59 24.55 20.91
CA SER A 626 19.85 23.85 21.22
C SER A 626 19.65 22.38 21.60
N ASN A 627 18.41 22.02 21.95
CA ASN A 627 18.04 20.75 22.56
C ASN A 627 16.89 20.15 21.74
N GLY A 628 16.99 18.86 21.40
CA GLY A 628 15.89 18.12 20.77
C GLY A 628 14.67 17.99 21.69
N ARG A 629 13.48 17.82 21.10
CA ARG A 629 12.18 17.71 21.77
C ARG A 629 12.16 16.61 22.82
N ILE A 630 12.61 15.39 22.47
CA ILE A 630 12.66 14.24 23.38
C ILE A 630 13.57 14.52 24.57
N MET A 631 14.77 15.09 24.35
CA MET A 631 15.69 15.42 25.45
C MET A 631 15.10 16.50 26.36
N SER A 632 14.48 17.53 25.78
CA SER A 632 13.88 18.64 26.53
C SER A 632 12.73 18.16 27.42
N HIS A 633 11.85 17.29 26.91
CA HIS A 633 10.79 16.68 27.73
C HIS A 633 11.33 15.73 28.78
N VAL A 634 12.36 14.92 28.46
CA VAL A 634 13.06 14.07 29.44
C VAL A 634 13.61 14.90 30.60
N ILE A 635 14.29 16.02 30.35
CA ILE A 635 14.84 16.90 31.40
C ILE A 635 13.71 17.52 32.22
N HIS A 636 12.67 18.04 31.56
CA HIS A 636 11.52 18.65 32.24
C HIS A 636 10.82 17.68 33.19
N GLU A 637 10.50 16.47 32.70
CA GLU A 637 9.87 15.41 33.48
C GLU A 637 10.78 14.87 34.58
N LEU A 638 12.09 14.72 34.33
CA LEU A 638 13.06 14.25 35.32
C LEU A 638 13.14 15.18 36.53
N VAL A 639 13.31 16.49 36.28
CA VAL A 639 13.51 17.49 37.33
C VAL A 639 12.20 17.83 38.04
N ASN A 640 11.09 17.96 37.32
CA ASN A 640 9.85 18.52 37.89
C ASN A 640 8.85 17.45 38.39
N ASP A 641 8.87 16.21 37.88
CA ASP A 641 8.00 15.12 38.37
C ASP A 641 8.79 13.97 38.98
N PHE A 642 9.79 13.43 38.28
CA PHE A 642 10.39 12.16 38.65
C PHE A 642 11.21 12.23 39.93
N ILE A 643 12.23 13.10 39.96
CA ILE A 643 13.09 13.33 41.12
C ILE A 643 12.27 13.73 42.37
N PRO A 644 11.30 14.66 42.30
CA PRO A 644 10.45 14.96 43.45
C PRO A 644 9.42 13.88 43.79
N ASN A 645 8.68 13.28 42.84
CA ASN A 645 7.47 12.50 43.17
C ASN A 645 7.63 10.97 43.21
N PHE A 646 8.85 10.45 43.04
CA PHE A 646 9.11 9.01 43.11
C PHE A 646 9.89 8.60 44.38
N CYS A 647 9.77 7.32 44.73
CA CYS A 647 10.43 6.66 45.84
C CYS A 647 11.30 5.53 45.28
N TYR A 648 12.62 5.64 45.40
CA TYR A 648 13.53 4.54 45.06
C TYR A 648 13.40 3.36 46.04
N ASN A 649 13.47 2.13 45.54
CA ASN A 649 13.57 0.91 46.32
C ASN A 649 14.79 0.11 45.87
N SER A 650 15.79 0.04 46.75
CA SER A 650 17.12 -0.56 46.52
C SER A 650 17.05 -2.07 46.32
N VAL A 651 16.05 -2.73 46.89
CA VAL A 651 15.86 -4.20 46.79
C VAL A 651 15.40 -4.60 45.39
N THR A 652 14.53 -3.79 44.78
CA THR A 652 14.00 -4.04 43.43
C THR A 652 14.73 -3.27 42.32
N GLN A 653 15.59 -2.32 42.69
CA GLN A 653 16.20 -1.30 41.81
C GLN A 653 15.17 -0.62 40.90
N ARG A 654 14.08 -0.16 41.53
CA ARG A 654 12.95 0.51 40.86
C ARG A 654 12.53 1.75 41.64
N PHE A 655 12.02 2.73 40.91
CA PHE A 655 11.36 3.90 41.45
C PHE A 655 9.85 3.72 41.30
N MET A 656 9.11 3.81 42.40
CA MET A 656 7.64 3.81 42.42
C MET A 656 7.14 5.24 42.62
N ARG A 657 5.99 5.64 42.04
CA ARG A 657 5.40 6.95 42.35
C ARG A 657 4.99 6.99 43.84
N SER A 658 5.33 8.06 44.55
CA SER A 658 5.02 8.22 45.98
C SER A 658 3.50 8.23 46.23
N PRO A 659 3.01 7.63 47.32
CA PRO A 659 1.59 7.65 47.69
C PRO A 659 1.16 8.94 48.40
N VAL A 660 2.02 9.97 48.46
CA VAL A 660 1.74 11.35 48.91
C VAL A 660 2.59 12.34 48.08
N PHE A 661 1.97 13.39 47.54
CA PHE A 661 2.68 14.46 46.83
C PHE A 661 2.81 15.69 47.73
N TYR A 662 4.02 16.25 47.79
CA TYR A 662 4.31 17.51 48.49
C TYR A 662 4.61 18.67 47.52
N THR A 663 4.99 18.38 46.27
CA THR A 663 5.11 19.37 45.20
C THR A 663 3.77 19.57 44.46
N GLN A 664 3.66 20.65 43.68
CA GLN A 664 2.47 20.89 42.85
C GLN A 664 2.41 19.90 41.66
N PRO A 665 1.21 19.43 41.26
CA PRO A 665 1.07 18.53 40.11
C PRO A 665 1.27 19.28 38.79
N ILE A 666 2.12 18.75 37.91
CA ILE A 666 2.39 19.33 36.59
C ILE A 666 1.14 19.26 35.70
N GLN A 667 0.77 20.42 35.15
CA GLN A 667 -0.31 20.53 34.17
C GLN A 667 0.20 20.15 32.77
N ARG A 668 0.00 18.88 32.38
CA ARG A 668 0.34 18.40 31.02
C ARG A 668 -0.68 18.81 29.97
N SER A 669 -0.25 18.82 28.71
CA SER A 669 -1.09 19.10 27.55
C SER A 669 -2.10 17.98 27.25
N HIS A 670 -3.14 18.26 26.46
CA HIS A 670 -4.16 17.26 26.13
C HIS A 670 -3.66 16.26 25.08
N PHE A 671 -3.58 14.99 25.48
CA PHE A 671 -3.14 13.86 24.66
C PHE A 671 -3.82 13.78 23.27
N PRO A 672 -3.07 13.73 22.16
CA PRO A 672 -3.61 13.93 20.82
C PRO A 672 -4.41 12.74 20.26
N LYS A 673 -5.49 13.05 19.54
CA LYS A 673 -6.37 12.07 18.87
C LYS A 673 -5.88 11.72 17.47
N THR A 674 -5.11 10.63 17.34
CA THR A 674 -4.43 10.29 16.07
C THR A 674 -5.02 9.08 15.34
N ARG A 675 -4.89 9.06 14.00
CA ARG A 675 -5.25 7.90 13.15
C ARG A 675 -4.29 6.72 13.41
N PRO A 676 -4.77 5.46 13.52
CA PRO A 676 -3.91 4.29 13.76
C PRO A 676 -2.77 4.07 12.75
N MET A 677 -2.88 4.62 11.54
CA MET A 677 -1.84 4.59 10.50
C MET A 677 -0.49 5.17 10.97
N TYR A 678 -0.50 6.17 11.84
CA TYR A 678 0.71 6.82 12.38
C TYR A 678 1.18 6.22 13.71
N LEU A 679 0.46 5.20 14.21
CA LEU A 679 0.80 4.44 15.42
C LEU A 679 1.18 3.00 14.99
N PHE A 680 0.64 1.97 15.64
CA PHE A 680 0.89 0.55 15.32
C PHE A 680 0.04 0.00 14.15
N GLY A 681 -0.41 0.86 13.22
CA GLY A 681 -1.12 0.49 11.99
C GLY A 681 -2.55 -0.08 12.13
N SER A 682 -2.98 -0.57 13.29
CA SER A 682 -4.36 -1.04 13.52
C SER A 682 -4.82 -0.78 14.96
N LYS A 683 -6.14 -0.78 15.19
CA LYS A 683 -6.70 -0.64 16.55
C LYS A 683 -6.36 -1.86 17.44
N ALA A 684 -6.37 -3.07 16.87
CA ALA A 684 -6.02 -4.29 17.60
C ALA A 684 -4.52 -4.31 17.98
N LEU A 685 -3.65 -3.92 17.05
CA LEU A 685 -2.22 -3.77 17.31
C LEU A 685 -1.97 -2.68 18.37
N ALA A 686 -2.61 -1.53 18.27
CA ALA A 686 -2.50 -0.48 19.28
C ALA A 686 -2.98 -0.95 20.67
N ALA A 687 -4.03 -1.78 20.75
CA ALA A 687 -4.48 -2.37 22.00
C ALA A 687 -3.45 -3.37 22.57
N ALA A 688 -2.86 -4.24 21.74
CA ALA A 688 -1.84 -5.19 22.18
C ALA A 688 -0.56 -4.51 22.69
N TYR A 689 -0.06 -3.49 21.97
CA TYR A 689 1.04 -2.66 22.47
C TYR A 689 0.64 -1.90 23.74
N THR A 690 -0.59 -1.38 23.84
CA THR A 690 -1.07 -0.75 25.08
C THR A 690 -1.01 -1.72 26.26
N ALA A 691 -1.47 -2.97 26.09
CA ALA A 691 -1.41 -4.02 27.12
C ALA A 691 0.05 -4.34 27.51
N GLN A 692 0.96 -4.47 26.55
CA GLN A 692 2.39 -4.61 26.80
C GLN A 692 2.97 -3.43 27.60
N HIS A 693 2.49 -2.20 27.35
CA HIS A 693 2.95 -0.99 28.03
C HIS A 693 2.27 -0.70 29.39
N VAL A 694 1.22 -1.42 29.79
CA VAL A 694 0.60 -1.24 31.13
C VAL A 694 1.60 -1.55 32.24
N ILE A 695 2.36 -2.65 32.11
CA ILE A 695 3.33 -3.13 33.12
C ILE A 695 4.44 -2.09 33.37
N PHE A 696 4.76 -1.26 32.37
CA PHE A 696 5.78 -0.22 32.47
C PHE A 696 5.25 1.11 33.04
N LYS A 697 3.93 1.25 33.25
CA LYS A 697 3.31 2.48 33.79
C LYS A 697 3.17 2.50 35.32
N GLU A 698 3.64 1.46 36.00
CA GLU A 698 3.62 1.37 37.47
C GLU A 698 4.98 1.73 38.13
N PHE A 699 6.09 1.67 37.39
CA PHE A 699 7.44 1.85 37.93
C PHE A 699 8.41 2.42 36.89
N PHE A 700 9.48 3.09 37.33
CA PHE A 700 10.67 3.40 36.52
C PHE A 700 11.87 2.55 36.96
N GLY A 701 12.80 2.24 36.04
CA GLY A 701 13.93 1.33 36.28
C GLY A 701 14.57 0.86 34.97
N GLU A 702 15.35 -0.23 35.01
CA GLU A 702 16.13 -0.77 33.88
C GLU A 702 15.49 -0.63 32.47
N PRO A 703 14.26 -1.12 32.19
CA PRO A 703 13.69 -1.02 30.84
C PRO A 703 13.55 0.43 30.36
N HIS A 704 13.30 1.38 31.27
CA HIS A 704 13.18 2.80 30.95
C HIS A 704 14.54 3.48 30.77
N PHE A 705 15.54 3.15 31.59
CA PHE A 705 16.92 3.57 31.35
C PHE A 705 17.42 3.04 29.99
N LYS A 706 17.07 1.80 29.62
CA LYS A 706 17.36 1.25 28.30
C LYS A 706 16.64 2.01 27.18
N CYS A 707 15.41 2.50 27.38
CA CYS A 707 14.74 3.37 26.41
C CYS A 707 15.42 4.75 26.30
N LEU A 708 15.87 5.36 27.40
CA LEU A 708 16.70 6.58 27.38
C LEU A 708 17.96 6.38 26.52
N LEU A 709 18.70 5.28 26.73
CA LEU A 709 19.91 4.97 25.97
C LEU A 709 19.67 4.61 24.49
N ASN A 710 18.45 4.23 24.09
CA ASN A 710 18.11 4.01 22.68
C ASN A 710 17.69 5.29 21.94
N LEU A 711 17.11 6.25 22.68
CA LEU A 711 16.47 7.45 22.12
C LEU A 711 17.36 8.70 22.21
N LEU A 712 18.26 8.75 23.18
CA LEU A 712 19.20 9.87 23.38
C LEU A 712 20.62 9.44 23.01
N THR A 713 21.33 10.33 22.33
CA THR A 713 22.77 10.19 22.06
C THR A 713 23.60 10.37 23.34
N PHE A 714 24.83 9.86 23.36
CA PHE A 714 25.74 9.99 24.52
C PHE A 714 25.99 11.44 24.95
N THR A 715 26.01 12.39 24.01
CA THR A 715 26.11 13.82 24.32
C THR A 715 24.85 14.33 25.02
N GLN A 716 23.65 14.00 24.50
CA GLN A 716 22.37 14.33 25.13
C GLN A 716 22.24 13.73 26.54
N ILE A 717 22.69 12.47 26.75
CA ILE A 717 22.71 11.84 28.08
C ILE A 717 23.67 12.59 29.03
N GLY A 718 24.81 13.08 28.52
CA GLY A 718 25.72 13.95 29.25
C GLY A 718 25.07 15.28 29.69
N PHE A 719 24.24 15.88 28.84
CA PHE A 719 23.45 17.07 29.20
C PHE A 719 22.38 16.73 30.26
N VAL A 720 21.64 15.63 30.12
CA VAL A 720 20.67 15.17 31.14
C VAL A 720 21.34 15.00 32.51
N ALA A 721 22.52 14.39 32.57
CA ALA A 721 23.29 14.26 33.82
C ALA A 721 23.76 15.63 34.36
N SER A 722 24.09 16.59 33.49
CA SER A 722 24.45 17.96 33.88
C SER A 722 23.28 18.71 34.51
N GLU A 723 22.08 18.64 33.94
CA GLU A 723 20.89 19.31 34.49
C GLU A 723 20.45 18.70 35.83
N ILE A 724 20.52 17.37 35.99
CA ILE A 724 20.28 16.72 37.29
C ILE A 724 21.33 17.18 38.32
N THR A 725 22.59 17.35 37.91
CA THR A 725 23.64 17.89 38.79
C THR A 725 23.31 19.32 39.21
N HIS A 726 22.88 20.16 38.27
CA HIS A 726 22.55 21.56 38.54
C HIS A 726 21.34 21.71 39.48
N HIS A 727 20.30 20.88 39.35
CA HIS A 727 19.18 20.83 40.30
C HIS A 727 19.66 20.57 41.74
N VAL A 728 20.59 19.62 41.91
CA VAL A 728 21.19 19.30 43.22
C VAL A 728 22.07 20.44 43.74
N GLU A 729 22.83 21.11 42.87
CA GLU A 729 23.60 22.31 43.24
C GLU A 729 22.68 23.42 43.78
N LEU A 730 21.56 23.70 43.10
CA LEU A 730 20.58 24.70 43.52
C LEU A 730 19.90 24.34 44.86
N LEU A 731 19.51 23.08 45.05
CA LEU A 731 18.97 22.60 46.33
C LEU A 731 19.99 22.78 47.47
N ILE A 732 21.26 22.43 47.25
CA ILE A 732 22.32 22.61 48.25
C ILE A 732 22.52 24.10 48.59
N GLN A 733 22.59 24.97 47.58
CA GLN A 733 22.86 26.41 47.75
C GLN A 733 21.71 27.18 48.41
N HIS A 734 20.45 26.87 48.08
CA HIS A 734 19.31 27.70 48.45
C HIS A 734 18.38 27.05 49.49
N THR A 735 18.32 25.72 49.53
CA THR A 735 17.30 24.98 50.29
C THR A 735 17.89 24.28 51.52
N MET A 736 19.05 23.62 51.38
CA MET A 736 19.57 22.77 52.46
C MET A 736 20.02 23.54 53.71
N ASN A 737 20.68 24.69 53.56
CA ASN A 737 21.24 25.41 54.71
C ASN A 737 20.20 25.74 55.82
N PRO A 738 19.08 26.43 55.53
CA PRO A 738 18.06 26.70 56.54
C PRO A 738 17.42 25.42 57.11
N TYR A 739 17.36 24.32 56.34
CA TYR A 739 16.78 23.06 56.80
C TYR A 739 17.72 22.31 57.75
N ILE A 740 19.04 22.31 57.52
CA ILE A 740 20.03 21.76 58.47
C ILE A 740 20.02 22.55 59.78
N ASP A 741 20.01 23.89 59.73
CA ASP A 741 19.91 24.71 60.94
C ASP A 741 18.55 24.56 61.65
N ALA A 742 17.47 24.29 60.90
CA ALA A 742 16.16 23.97 61.46
C ALA A 742 16.12 22.61 62.19
N ILE A 743 16.80 21.58 61.67
CA ILE A 743 16.97 20.28 62.36
C ILE A 743 17.82 20.48 63.62
N TYR A 744 18.98 21.13 63.49
CA TYR A 744 19.89 21.38 64.61
C TYR A 744 19.19 22.11 65.77
N THR A 745 18.45 23.18 65.47
CA THR A 745 17.74 24.00 66.48
C THR A 745 16.62 23.22 67.21
N ARG A 746 16.18 22.08 66.66
CA ARG A 746 15.15 21.18 67.22
C ARG A 746 15.73 19.86 67.75
N SER A 747 17.06 19.74 67.78
CA SER A 747 17.80 18.57 68.28
C SER A 747 18.43 18.88 69.65
N PRO A 748 18.67 17.88 70.51
CA PRO A 748 19.34 18.09 71.80
C PRO A 748 20.79 18.56 71.63
N MET A 749 21.15 19.67 72.29
CA MET A 749 22.50 20.28 72.16
C MET A 749 23.66 19.39 72.60
N GLN A 750 23.39 18.38 73.45
CA GLN A 750 24.33 17.32 73.82
C GLN A 750 23.57 15.99 73.97
N VAL A 751 23.76 15.09 73.00
CA VAL A 751 23.40 13.68 73.16
C VAL A 751 24.29 13.06 74.22
N ARG A 752 23.70 12.50 75.29
CA ARG A 752 24.43 11.71 76.28
C ARG A 752 24.53 10.27 75.82
N SER A 753 25.76 9.74 75.76
CA SER A 753 25.99 8.31 75.58
C SER A 753 25.26 7.49 76.66
N PRO A 754 24.69 6.31 76.34
CA PRO A 754 24.04 5.47 77.32
C PRO A 754 25.01 5.05 78.45
N SER A 755 24.53 5.04 79.69
CA SER A 755 25.28 4.43 80.80
C SER A 755 25.37 2.92 80.61
N VAL A 756 26.44 2.29 81.09
CA VAL A 756 26.66 0.82 81.00
C VAL A 756 25.54 -0.01 81.67
N SER A 757 24.71 0.61 82.52
CA SER A 757 23.53 0.01 83.15
C SER A 757 22.18 0.42 82.55
N ALA A 758 22.15 1.07 81.38
CA ALA A 758 20.91 1.44 80.69
C ALA A 758 20.41 0.32 79.78
N SER A 759 19.10 0.03 79.81
CA SER A 759 18.47 -0.92 78.90
C SER A 759 18.16 -0.30 77.54
N LEU A 760 18.02 -1.15 76.53
CA LEU A 760 17.61 -0.79 75.17
C LEU A 760 16.32 0.06 75.17
N ALA A 761 15.30 -0.39 75.89
CA ALA A 761 14.00 0.30 75.95
C ALA A 761 14.10 1.69 76.59
N GLY A 762 14.81 1.82 77.72
CA GLY A 762 14.99 3.13 78.38
C GLY A 762 15.86 4.09 77.57
N THR A 763 16.79 3.55 76.78
CA THR A 763 17.64 4.33 75.87
C THR A 763 16.85 4.83 74.66
N PHE A 764 16.00 3.99 74.07
CA PHE A 764 15.06 4.39 73.03
C PHE A 764 14.05 5.44 73.52
N GLU A 765 13.45 5.25 74.70
CA GLU A 765 12.51 6.21 75.29
C GLU A 765 13.16 7.57 75.56
N TYR A 766 14.42 7.57 76.03
CA TYR A 766 15.24 8.79 76.16
C TYR A 766 15.34 9.52 74.81
N TYR A 767 15.86 8.87 73.76
CA TYR A 767 16.02 9.52 72.45
C TYR A 767 14.68 9.98 71.84
N ASN A 768 13.62 9.17 71.93
CA ASN A 768 12.28 9.50 71.45
C ASN A 768 11.72 10.76 72.14
N ARG A 769 11.99 10.92 73.45
CA ARG A 769 11.62 12.13 74.18
C ARG A 769 12.44 13.36 73.76
N GLU A 770 13.77 13.25 73.65
CA GLU A 770 14.62 14.40 73.32
C GLU A 770 14.42 14.89 71.87
N TYR A 771 14.12 14.00 70.91
CA TYR A 771 13.84 14.36 69.51
C TYR A 771 12.36 14.71 69.22
N LYS A 772 11.48 14.65 70.23
CA LYS A 772 10.06 15.03 70.08
C LYS A 772 9.81 16.42 69.45
N PRO A 773 10.63 17.48 69.70
CA PRO A 773 10.47 18.77 69.02
C PRO A 773 10.75 18.72 67.51
N LEU A 774 11.60 17.79 67.05
CA LEU A 774 11.86 17.55 65.63
C LEU A 774 10.72 16.75 64.99
N ILE A 775 10.22 15.70 65.66
CA ILE A 775 9.06 14.90 65.20
C ILE A 775 7.81 15.79 65.02
N ALA A 776 7.63 16.80 65.89
CA ALA A 776 6.51 17.74 65.85
C ALA A 776 6.69 18.90 64.85
N TYR A 777 7.77 18.94 64.07
CA TYR A 777 8.02 20.01 63.10
C TYR A 777 7.19 19.80 61.83
N GLY A 778 6.21 20.68 61.58
CA GLY A 778 5.26 20.55 60.45
C GLY A 778 5.95 20.41 59.09
N ASP A 779 6.94 21.26 58.82
CA ASP A 779 7.63 21.32 57.52
C ASP A 779 8.64 20.19 57.32
N LEU A 780 8.88 19.34 58.34
CA LEU A 780 9.81 18.21 58.26
C LEU A 780 9.48 17.31 57.06
N LYS A 781 8.21 16.99 56.83
CA LYS A 781 7.79 16.12 55.72
C LYS A 781 7.80 16.81 54.36
N SER A 782 7.16 17.98 54.27
CA SER A 782 6.90 18.67 52.99
C SER A 782 8.13 19.37 52.42
N GLU A 783 9.05 19.80 53.28
CA GLU A 783 10.21 20.61 52.88
C GLU A 783 11.53 19.87 53.12
N VAL A 784 11.79 19.43 54.35
CA VAL A 784 13.11 18.89 54.74
C VAL A 784 13.35 17.50 54.14
N LEU A 785 12.46 16.55 54.40
CA LEU A 785 12.55 15.20 53.82
C LEU A 785 12.25 15.20 52.31
N GLN A 786 11.58 16.23 51.79
CA GLN A 786 11.42 16.47 50.36
C GLN A 786 12.76 16.80 49.70
N ALA A 787 13.49 17.79 50.20
CA ALA A 787 14.80 18.19 49.65
C ALA A 787 15.84 17.05 49.73
N PHE A 788 15.91 16.31 50.85
CA PHE A 788 16.76 15.13 50.95
C PHE A 788 16.31 14.01 49.98
N ARG A 789 15.01 13.78 49.76
CA ARG A 789 14.52 12.82 48.77
C ARG A 789 14.97 13.18 47.36
N GLU A 790 14.90 14.45 46.99
CA GLU A 790 15.29 14.92 45.64
C GLU A 790 16.78 14.75 45.38
N ILE A 791 17.65 15.20 46.30
CA ILE A 791 19.11 15.01 46.21
C ILE A 791 19.44 13.51 46.11
N GLY A 792 18.73 12.69 46.88
CA GLY A 792 18.90 11.24 46.89
C GLY A 792 18.48 10.56 45.59
N ASN A 793 17.28 10.85 45.11
CA ASN A 793 16.75 10.33 43.85
C ASN A 793 17.62 10.78 42.66
N ALA A 794 18.10 12.02 42.65
CA ALA A 794 19.05 12.53 41.65
C ALA A 794 20.36 11.72 41.66
N THR A 795 20.94 11.49 42.84
CA THR A 795 22.16 10.69 43.05
C THR A 795 21.98 9.27 42.51
N VAL A 796 20.88 8.60 42.89
CA VAL A 796 20.58 7.22 42.43
C VAL A 796 20.29 7.19 40.93
N THR A 797 19.63 8.22 40.37
CA THR A 797 19.35 8.32 38.94
C THR A 797 20.64 8.42 38.12
N ILE A 798 21.58 9.27 38.52
CA ILE A 798 22.89 9.38 37.87
C ILE A 798 23.68 8.08 38.04
N LYS A 799 23.62 7.42 39.20
CA LYS A 799 24.22 6.10 39.44
C LYS A 799 23.66 5.05 38.47
N SER A 800 22.34 4.95 38.34
CA SER A 800 21.70 4.01 37.39
C SER A 800 22.02 4.33 35.92
N ILE A 801 22.09 5.60 35.53
CA ILE A 801 22.56 6.00 34.19
C ILE A 801 24.00 5.52 33.96
N ASN A 802 24.90 5.76 34.92
CA ASN A 802 26.30 5.36 34.85
C ASN A 802 26.47 3.84 34.69
N ASP A 803 25.73 3.06 35.49
CA ASP A 803 25.72 1.59 35.41
C ASP A 803 25.19 1.07 34.07
N HIS A 804 24.06 1.61 33.59
CA HIS A 804 23.47 1.14 32.34
C HIS A 804 24.31 1.52 31.10
N ILE A 805 25.01 2.66 31.11
CA ILE A 805 26.01 2.97 30.07
C ILE A 805 27.21 2.01 30.16
N SER A 806 27.68 1.68 31.37
CA SER A 806 28.78 0.72 31.57
C SER A 806 28.43 -0.67 31.03
N VAL A 807 27.20 -1.16 31.27
CA VAL A 807 26.67 -2.39 30.68
C VAL A 807 26.55 -2.28 29.15
N TYR A 808 26.04 -1.15 28.62
CA TYR A 808 25.92 -0.93 27.18
C TYR A 808 27.28 -0.97 26.46
N ASN A 809 28.27 -0.23 26.98
CA ASN A 809 29.64 -0.22 26.45
C ASN A 809 30.29 -1.60 26.52
N SER A 810 30.02 -2.37 27.59
CA SER A 810 30.51 -3.74 27.73
C SER A 810 29.91 -4.68 26.67
N LEU A 811 28.60 -4.59 26.41
CA LEU A 811 27.93 -5.36 25.36
C LEU A 811 28.38 -4.96 23.95
N ALA A 812 28.59 -3.67 23.70
CA ALA A 812 29.15 -3.16 22.45
C ALA A 812 30.58 -3.69 22.22
N LYS A 813 31.43 -3.66 23.26
CA LYS A 813 32.79 -4.19 23.22
C LYS A 813 32.83 -5.68 22.89
N VAL A 814 31.99 -6.51 23.53
CA VAL A 814 31.86 -7.94 23.20
C VAL A 814 31.40 -8.13 21.76
N SER A 815 30.42 -7.35 21.31
CA SER A 815 29.88 -7.44 19.94
C SER A 815 30.88 -6.99 18.85
N MET A 816 31.87 -6.17 19.21
CA MET A 816 32.95 -5.73 18.32
C MET A 816 34.24 -6.55 18.48
N GLN A 817 34.32 -7.45 19.48
CA GLN A 817 35.53 -8.19 19.82
C GLN A 817 36.05 -8.99 18.63
N GLU A 818 35.21 -9.81 17.99
CA GLU A 818 35.59 -10.62 16.82
C GLU A 818 36.16 -9.80 15.65
N PHE A 819 35.70 -8.55 15.48
CA PHE A 819 36.12 -7.67 14.38
C PHE A 819 37.46 -6.97 14.65
N VAL A 820 37.70 -6.62 15.91
CA VAL A 820 38.81 -5.74 16.35
C VAL A 820 39.97 -6.50 16.99
N ALA A 821 39.72 -7.67 17.60
CA ALA A 821 40.72 -8.48 18.29
C ALA A 821 40.57 -9.97 17.94
N ALA A 822 41.66 -10.61 17.54
CA ALA A 822 41.67 -12.03 17.24
C ALA A 822 42.05 -12.88 18.45
N GLU A 823 41.28 -13.94 18.70
CA GLU A 823 41.67 -15.00 19.62
C GLU A 823 42.50 -16.08 18.89
N ASN A 824 43.36 -16.79 19.64
CA ASN A 824 44.07 -17.98 19.20
C ASN A 824 44.91 -17.84 17.90
N GLY A 825 45.57 -16.69 17.72
CA GLY A 825 46.63 -16.51 16.72
C GLY A 825 46.16 -16.26 15.28
N GLN A 826 44.87 -15.97 15.07
CA GLN A 826 44.39 -15.44 13.80
C GLN A 826 44.72 -13.93 13.67
N LYS A 827 44.52 -13.33 12.50
CA LYS A 827 44.47 -11.86 12.34
C LYS A 827 43.05 -11.37 12.59
N ALA A 828 42.86 -10.16 13.11
CA ALA A 828 41.53 -9.58 13.27
C ALA A 828 40.94 -9.19 11.90
N TYR A 829 39.62 -9.14 11.75
CA TYR A 829 39.00 -8.76 10.46
C TYR A 829 39.43 -7.36 10.02
N ILE A 830 39.67 -6.44 10.97
CA ILE A 830 40.18 -5.10 10.69
C ILE A 830 41.61 -5.11 10.12
N ASP A 831 42.47 -6.06 10.52
CA ASP A 831 43.79 -6.28 9.92
C ASP A 831 43.67 -6.84 8.51
N LEU A 832 42.71 -7.75 8.25
CA LEU A 832 42.44 -8.29 6.92
C LEU A 832 41.95 -7.20 5.96
N LEU A 833 41.16 -6.23 6.43
CA LEU A 833 40.68 -5.11 5.63
C LEU A 833 41.80 -4.12 5.26
N CYS A 834 42.73 -3.85 6.18
CA CYS A 834 43.94 -3.08 5.88
C CYS A 834 44.87 -3.85 4.91
N ASP A 835 45.07 -5.15 5.14
CA ASP A 835 45.81 -6.04 4.23
C ASP A 835 45.19 -6.04 2.81
N LEU A 836 43.87 -6.00 2.68
CA LEU A 836 43.16 -6.01 1.38
C LEU A 836 43.45 -4.77 0.54
N GLU A 837 43.50 -3.58 1.17
CA GLU A 837 43.87 -2.32 0.48
C GLU A 837 45.29 -2.39 -0.11
N THR A 838 46.23 -3.07 0.56
CA THR A 838 47.59 -3.28 0.04
C THR A 838 47.70 -4.33 -1.08
N LYS A 839 46.69 -5.19 -1.24
CA LYS A 839 46.72 -6.36 -2.15
C LYS A 839 45.85 -6.19 -3.40
N LEU A 840 44.92 -5.23 -3.39
CA LEU A 840 43.97 -4.98 -4.47
C LEU A 840 44.15 -3.54 -5.01
N PRO A 841 44.89 -3.35 -6.11
CA PRO A 841 45.16 -2.02 -6.67
C PRO A 841 43.92 -1.46 -7.41
N PHE A 842 42.94 -1.00 -6.64
CA PHE A 842 41.74 -0.32 -7.14
C PHE A 842 41.86 1.19 -6.93
N GLU A 843 42.38 1.89 -7.95
CA GLU A 843 42.61 3.35 -7.95
C GLU A 843 41.35 4.22 -7.76
N ASN A 844 40.15 3.61 -7.68
CA ASN A 844 38.86 4.29 -7.62
C ASN A 844 38.02 3.89 -6.38
N MET A 845 38.66 3.61 -5.25
CA MET A 845 37.97 3.56 -3.95
C MET A 845 37.43 4.95 -3.60
N MET A 846 36.11 5.10 -3.42
CA MET A 846 35.49 6.39 -3.02
C MET A 846 35.83 6.81 -1.57
N PHE A 847 36.34 5.88 -0.77
CA PHE A 847 36.89 6.10 0.57
C PHE A 847 38.06 5.12 0.80
N PRO A 848 39.22 5.56 1.31
CA PRO A 848 40.31 4.66 1.67
C PRO A 848 39.94 3.83 2.92
N LEU A 849 40.31 2.55 2.93
CA LEU A 849 39.95 1.58 3.96
C LEU A 849 40.76 1.76 5.24
N THR A 850 42.07 2.01 5.15
CA THR A 850 42.94 2.14 6.33
C THR A 850 42.52 3.30 7.25
N PRO A 851 42.19 4.52 6.76
CA PRO A 851 41.63 5.58 7.61
C PRO A 851 40.26 5.25 8.21
N TRP A 852 39.40 4.51 7.50
CA TRP A 852 38.13 4.04 8.05
C TRP A 852 38.35 3.02 9.19
N CYS A 853 39.24 2.04 8.98
CA CYS A 853 39.64 1.07 10.00
C CYS A 853 40.24 1.77 11.23
N LYS A 854 41.09 2.78 11.03
CA LYS A 854 41.65 3.60 12.12
C LYS A 854 40.57 4.34 12.91
N GLY A 855 39.57 4.92 12.23
CA GLY A 855 38.41 5.55 12.88
C GLY A 855 37.57 4.57 13.69
N VAL A 856 37.36 3.33 13.20
CA VAL A 856 36.70 2.26 13.95
C VAL A 856 37.51 1.87 15.20
N LEU A 857 38.83 1.72 15.07
CA LEU A 857 39.72 1.45 16.22
C LEU A 857 39.64 2.56 17.27
N GLU A 858 39.74 3.83 16.87
CA GLU A 858 39.61 4.99 17.76
C GLU A 858 38.25 5.02 18.47
N LEU A 859 37.15 4.77 17.75
CA LEU A 859 35.82 4.65 18.36
C LEU A 859 35.77 3.52 19.41
N THR A 860 36.25 2.31 19.10
CA THR A 860 36.26 1.21 20.07
C THR A 860 37.12 1.52 21.30
N GLN A 861 38.23 2.24 21.14
CA GLN A 861 39.06 2.72 22.24
C GLN A 861 38.29 3.74 23.10
N THR A 862 37.57 4.70 22.52
CA THR A 862 36.75 5.65 23.31
C THR A 862 35.65 4.94 24.11
N THR A 863 35.01 3.90 23.59
CA THR A 863 34.02 3.09 24.34
C THR A 863 34.64 2.23 25.46
N SER A 864 35.97 2.12 25.53
CA SER A 864 36.67 1.33 26.54
C SER A 864 37.04 2.09 27.82
N HIS A 865 36.84 3.42 27.86
CA HIS A 865 37.04 4.22 29.06
C HIS A 865 35.89 4.05 30.07
N SER A 866 36.22 4.13 31.37
CA SER A 866 35.25 4.09 32.47
C SER A 866 34.34 5.31 32.44
N VAL A 867 33.03 5.08 32.58
CA VAL A 867 32.02 6.13 32.67
C VAL A 867 32.09 6.77 34.06
N GLU A 868 32.49 8.04 34.14
CA GLU A 868 32.69 8.78 35.40
C GLU A 868 31.57 9.80 35.70
N HIS A 869 30.36 9.65 35.15
CA HIS A 869 29.26 10.61 35.39
C HIS A 869 28.91 10.74 36.88
N LEU A 870 28.83 9.61 37.61
CA LEU A 870 28.55 9.64 39.06
C LEU A 870 29.67 10.32 39.86
N LYS A 871 30.93 10.04 39.52
CA LYS A 871 32.11 10.64 40.15
C LYS A 871 32.18 12.16 39.90
N ARG A 872 31.87 12.60 38.67
CA ARG A 872 31.75 14.02 38.33
C ARG A 872 30.62 14.70 39.11
N PHE A 873 29.45 14.07 39.21
CA PHE A 873 28.33 14.54 40.03
C PHE A 873 28.75 14.71 41.50
N VAL A 874 29.36 13.70 42.11
CA VAL A 874 29.84 13.77 43.51
C VAL A 874 30.90 14.87 43.69
N SER A 875 31.79 15.07 42.72
CA SER A 875 32.79 16.15 42.73
C SER A 875 32.17 17.55 42.65
N GLN A 876 31.16 17.74 41.79
CA GLN A 876 30.41 19.00 41.68
C GLN A 876 29.56 19.28 42.93
N ALA A 877 28.80 18.28 43.41
CA ALA A 877 28.06 18.34 44.66
C ALA A 877 29.00 18.62 45.86
N ARG A 878 30.22 18.07 45.86
CA ARG A 878 31.27 18.38 46.87
C ARG A 878 31.72 19.82 46.81
N SER A 879 32.05 20.34 45.64
CA SER A 879 32.45 21.75 45.46
C SER A 879 31.38 22.70 45.99
N THR A 880 30.12 22.39 45.71
CA THR A 880 28.97 23.21 46.14
C THR A 880 28.64 23.05 47.63
N LEU A 881 28.66 21.82 48.17
CA LEU A 881 28.37 21.59 49.60
C LEU A 881 29.43 22.23 50.50
N LEU A 882 30.71 22.17 50.13
CA LEU A 882 31.80 22.79 50.90
C LEU A 882 31.80 24.34 50.86
N GLN A 883 31.03 24.96 49.96
CA GLN A 883 30.80 26.42 49.98
C GLN A 883 29.67 26.82 50.94
N VAL A 884 28.82 25.86 51.33
CA VAL A 884 27.59 26.08 52.14
C VAL A 884 27.71 25.47 53.54
N SER A 885 28.59 24.48 53.73
CA SER A 885 28.78 23.67 54.94
C SER A 885 29.06 24.50 56.20
N GLY A 886 29.97 25.47 56.11
CA GLY A 886 30.35 26.36 57.21
C GLY A 886 30.75 25.62 58.49
N ASN A 887 29.81 25.47 59.43
CA ASN A 887 30.03 24.83 60.73
C ASN A 887 29.68 23.32 60.76
N TRP A 888 29.28 22.72 59.63
CA TRP A 888 28.94 21.29 59.55
C TRP A 888 30.16 20.36 59.52
N GLU A 889 31.35 20.93 59.27
CA GLU A 889 32.63 20.22 59.20
C GLU A 889 33.27 20.03 60.58
N VAL A 890 33.99 18.92 60.75
CA VAL A 890 34.67 18.51 61.99
C VAL A 890 35.89 17.65 61.67
N GLY A 891 37.04 18.03 62.24
CA GLY A 891 38.20 17.14 62.38
C GLY A 891 38.06 16.22 63.59
N ALA A 892 38.68 15.03 63.55
CA ALA A 892 38.48 13.95 64.53
C ALA A 892 38.58 14.40 66.01
N ASP A 893 39.52 15.29 66.33
CA ASP A 893 39.80 15.78 67.68
C ASP A 893 38.69 16.68 68.28
N HIS A 894 37.66 17.06 67.50
CA HIS A 894 36.58 17.97 67.92
C HIS A 894 35.17 17.36 67.81
N LEU A 895 35.08 16.05 67.57
CA LEU A 895 33.81 15.32 67.38
C LEU A 895 32.82 15.47 68.54
N LEU A 896 33.31 15.50 69.79
CA LEU A 896 32.50 15.64 71.00
C LEU A 896 32.22 17.11 71.38
N VAL A 897 32.69 18.08 70.57
CA VAL A 897 32.71 19.52 70.90
C VAL A 897 31.85 20.34 69.94
N ASN A 898 31.73 19.96 68.66
CA ASN A 898 30.86 20.64 67.69
C ASN A 898 29.53 19.87 67.48
N PRO A 899 28.42 20.25 68.14
CA PRO A 899 27.11 19.63 67.91
C PRO A 899 26.46 20.04 66.57
N LYS A 900 26.99 21.02 65.85
CA LYS A 900 26.55 21.37 64.48
C LYS A 900 27.14 20.46 63.39
N ALA A 901 27.98 19.48 63.73
CA ALA A 901 28.52 18.53 62.77
C ALA A 901 27.41 17.76 62.04
N PHE A 902 27.52 17.61 60.72
CA PHE A 902 26.48 16.90 59.95
C PHE A 902 26.25 15.46 60.44
N VAL A 903 27.29 14.78 60.94
CA VAL A 903 27.18 13.45 61.55
C VAL A 903 26.23 13.37 62.75
N HIS A 904 26.18 14.39 63.59
CA HIS A 904 25.22 14.46 64.72
C HIS A 904 23.81 14.77 64.23
N ILE A 905 23.69 15.68 63.26
CA ILE A 905 22.41 16.09 62.68
C ILE A 905 21.77 14.93 61.90
N TRP A 906 22.54 14.20 61.08
CA TRP A 906 22.06 13.02 60.38
C TRP A 906 21.77 11.85 61.32
N SER A 907 22.61 11.61 62.35
CA SER A 907 22.35 10.59 63.38
C SER A 907 21.00 10.82 64.08
N GLY A 908 20.70 12.07 64.47
CA GLY A 908 19.42 12.45 65.04
C GLY A 908 18.24 12.42 64.07
N LEU A 909 18.46 12.80 62.81
CA LEU A 909 17.44 12.74 61.77
C LEU A 909 17.09 11.28 61.44
N GLU A 910 18.08 10.42 61.18
CA GLU A 910 17.89 9.00 60.84
C GLU A 910 17.23 8.22 61.98
N PHE A 911 17.54 8.55 63.24
CA PHE A 911 16.77 8.06 64.39
C PHE A 911 15.28 8.40 64.24
N VAL A 912 14.95 9.66 63.96
CA VAL A 912 13.57 10.11 63.73
C VAL A 912 12.93 9.45 62.50
N LEU A 913 13.68 9.18 61.43
CA LEU A 913 13.16 8.46 60.24
C LEU A 913 12.72 7.02 60.54
N CYS A 914 13.30 6.37 61.55
CA CYS A 914 12.92 5.03 61.98
C CYS A 914 11.71 5.01 62.93
N ILE A 915 11.25 6.15 63.46
CA ILE A 915 10.14 6.18 64.43
C ILE A 915 8.80 5.90 63.71
N PRO A 916 8.02 4.87 64.11
CA PRO A 916 6.78 4.49 63.40
C PRO A 916 5.74 5.60 63.32
N THR A 917 5.63 6.42 64.38
CA THR A 917 4.66 7.51 64.45
C THR A 917 4.97 8.68 63.51
N LEU A 918 6.21 8.80 62.98
CA LEU A 918 6.57 9.93 62.12
C LEU A 918 5.75 9.91 60.82
N ALA A 919 5.66 8.79 60.13
CA ALA A 919 4.99 8.70 58.83
C ALA A 919 3.48 8.97 58.94
N GLY A 920 2.82 8.34 59.92
CA GLY A 920 1.38 8.43 60.17
C GLY A 920 0.54 7.50 59.29
N ASN A 921 -0.73 7.31 59.67
CA ASN A 921 -1.68 6.40 59.00
C ASN A 921 -1.15 4.97 58.79
N ASP A 922 -0.49 4.42 59.82
CA ASP A 922 0.17 3.09 59.83
C ASP A 922 1.21 2.80 58.72
N ARG A 923 1.62 3.83 57.98
CA ARG A 923 2.70 3.74 56.98
C ARG A 923 4.08 3.81 57.64
N VAL A 924 5.12 3.44 56.89
CA VAL A 924 6.52 3.73 57.25
C VAL A 924 7.11 4.85 56.39
N VAL A 925 8.10 5.57 56.91
CA VAL A 925 8.72 6.73 56.21
C VAL A 925 9.27 6.33 54.83
N ARG A 926 9.79 5.11 54.74
CA ARG A 926 10.25 4.46 53.51
C ARG A 926 9.19 4.40 52.39
N GLU A 927 7.91 4.24 52.71
CA GLU A 927 6.83 4.23 51.70
C GLU A 927 6.53 5.62 51.15
N LEU A 928 6.74 6.66 51.96
CA LEU A 928 6.47 8.05 51.61
C LEU A 928 7.63 8.71 50.85
N PHE A 929 8.87 8.35 51.19
CA PHE A 929 10.09 9.01 50.70
C PHE A 929 11.04 8.09 49.92
N GLY A 930 10.91 6.76 50.03
CA GLY A 930 11.84 5.80 49.44
C GLY A 930 13.21 5.77 50.10
N ASP A 931 14.05 4.87 49.61
CA ASP A 931 15.43 4.69 50.06
C ASP A 931 16.34 5.84 49.63
N GLY A 932 15.94 6.63 48.62
CA GLY A 932 16.68 7.79 48.12
C GLY A 932 17.00 8.81 49.23
N LEU A 933 16.08 8.98 50.18
CA LEU A 933 16.28 9.83 51.36
C LEU A 933 17.60 9.52 52.11
N LEU A 934 17.96 8.24 52.22
CA LEU A 934 19.19 7.79 52.88
C LEU A 934 20.43 8.05 52.01
N TRP A 935 20.32 7.90 50.69
CA TRP A 935 21.40 8.17 49.75
C TRP A 935 21.88 9.62 49.81
N ALA A 936 21.00 10.59 50.07
CA ALA A 936 21.41 11.99 50.29
C ALA A 936 22.19 12.18 51.60
N GLY A 937 21.79 11.52 52.69
CA GLY A 937 22.51 11.51 53.96
C GLY A 937 23.91 10.88 53.83
N CYS A 938 23.99 9.71 53.21
CA CYS A 938 25.26 9.05 52.90
C CYS A 938 26.16 9.90 51.99
N LEU A 939 25.60 10.56 50.97
CA LEU A 939 26.33 11.47 50.09
C LEU A 939 26.96 12.63 50.88
N PHE A 940 26.18 13.29 51.75
CA PHE A 940 26.68 14.42 52.54
C PHE A 940 27.74 13.97 53.56
N LEU A 941 27.52 12.84 54.25
CA LEU A 941 28.50 12.25 55.17
C LEU A 941 29.82 11.89 54.46
N HIS A 942 29.75 11.32 53.26
CA HIS A 942 30.92 11.00 52.46
C HIS A 942 31.65 12.26 51.97
N ILE A 943 30.94 13.24 51.40
CA ILE A 943 31.51 14.51 50.92
C ILE A 943 32.25 15.27 52.03
N LEU A 944 31.67 15.29 53.24
CA LEU A 944 32.23 15.95 54.43
C LEU A 944 33.30 15.09 55.14
N ASN A 945 33.59 13.88 54.66
CA ASN A 945 34.56 12.92 55.23
C ASN A 945 34.20 12.48 56.67
N GLN A 946 32.89 12.36 56.95
CA GLN A 946 32.31 11.99 58.25
C GLN A 946 31.72 10.58 58.28
N ASP A 947 31.81 9.84 57.16
CA ASP A 947 31.34 8.47 56.99
C ASP A 947 32.07 7.43 57.87
N VAL A 948 33.35 7.63 58.18
CA VAL A 948 34.09 6.81 59.15
C VAL A 948 33.67 7.12 60.60
N LEU A 949 33.34 8.40 60.87
CA LEU A 949 32.91 8.86 62.19
C LEU A 949 31.47 8.42 62.51
N TYR A 950 30.64 8.28 61.47
CA TYR A 950 29.24 7.88 61.57
C TYR A 950 29.03 6.60 62.36
N SER A 951 29.82 5.55 62.12
CA SER A 951 29.67 4.25 62.79
C SER A 951 29.87 4.27 64.32
N GLY A 952 30.54 5.30 64.87
CA GLY A 952 30.67 5.50 66.32
C GLY A 952 29.61 6.41 66.93
N VAL A 953 28.96 7.23 66.10
CA VAL A 953 28.07 8.34 66.51
C VAL A 953 26.59 8.09 66.20
N SER A 954 26.29 7.16 65.28
CA SER A 954 24.92 6.82 64.91
C SER A 954 24.14 6.24 66.10
N ILE A 955 23.05 6.94 66.49
CA ILE A 955 22.09 6.48 67.49
C ILE A 955 21.49 5.14 67.06
N ASN A 956 21.27 4.95 65.75
CA ASN A 956 20.78 3.71 65.18
C ASN A 956 21.79 2.58 65.37
N THR A 957 23.07 2.77 65.01
CA THR A 957 24.11 1.76 65.25
C THR A 957 24.29 1.43 66.74
N GLN A 958 24.19 2.41 67.63
CA GLN A 958 24.24 2.18 69.09
C GLN A 958 23.06 1.31 69.57
N LEU A 959 21.82 1.67 69.20
CA LEU A 959 20.63 0.90 69.58
C LEU A 959 20.57 -0.49 68.95
N LEU A 960 21.06 -0.66 67.72
CA LEU A 960 21.21 -1.97 67.06
C LEU A 960 22.24 -2.86 67.79
N SER A 961 23.36 -2.29 68.23
CA SER A 961 24.37 -3.00 69.03
C SER A 961 23.84 -3.39 70.42
N MET A 962 23.09 -2.51 71.09
CA MET A 962 22.38 -2.84 72.33
C MET A 962 21.34 -3.96 72.12
N ALA A 963 20.58 -3.91 71.01
CA ALA A 963 19.62 -4.96 70.67
C ALA A 963 20.28 -6.32 70.45
N GLN A 964 21.42 -6.38 69.75
CA GLN A 964 22.21 -7.60 69.60
C GLN A 964 22.74 -8.12 70.95
N SER A 965 23.09 -7.23 71.89
CA SER A 965 23.57 -7.61 73.22
C SER A 965 22.46 -8.06 74.19
N GLU A 966 21.25 -7.52 74.10
CA GLU A 966 20.12 -7.84 75.00
C GLU A 966 19.23 -8.99 74.47
N LEU A 967 19.05 -9.08 73.14
CA LEU A 967 18.18 -10.08 72.48
C LEU A 967 18.97 -11.28 71.91
N GLY A 968 20.30 -11.14 71.80
CA GLY A 968 21.21 -12.18 71.30
C GLY A 968 21.27 -12.29 69.77
N ALA A 969 22.16 -13.18 69.31
CA ALA A 969 22.56 -13.32 67.90
C ALA A 969 21.47 -13.85 66.94
N GLY A 970 20.22 -14.01 67.39
CA GLY A 970 19.08 -14.44 66.56
C GLY A 970 18.23 -13.28 66.00
N TRP A 971 18.62 -12.03 66.24
CA TRP A 971 17.88 -10.84 65.84
C TRP A 971 18.46 -10.19 64.55
N PRO A 972 17.64 -9.69 63.61
CA PRO A 972 16.17 -9.66 63.61
C PRO A 972 15.50 -10.95 63.10
N PHE A 973 16.20 -11.76 62.29
CA PHE A 973 15.62 -12.95 61.67
C PHE A 973 15.85 -14.21 62.51
N GLY A 974 14.95 -14.47 63.46
CA GLY A 974 14.95 -15.70 64.25
C GLY A 974 14.78 -16.94 63.38
N THR A 975 15.88 -17.65 63.11
CA THR A 975 15.89 -18.83 62.24
C THR A 975 15.16 -20.01 62.90
N LEU A 976 14.04 -20.41 62.29
CA LEU A 976 13.21 -21.56 62.70
C LEU A 976 13.89 -22.92 62.39
N GLN A 977 15.12 -23.14 62.89
CA GLN A 977 15.75 -24.46 62.94
C GLN A 977 16.99 -24.53 63.86
N GLN A 978 16.76 -24.54 65.18
CA GLN A 978 17.60 -25.31 66.10
C GLN A 978 16.83 -25.70 67.37
N GLN A 979 16.87 -26.98 67.73
CA GLN A 979 16.18 -27.51 68.91
C GLN A 979 16.97 -27.13 70.17
N GLY A 980 16.42 -26.31 71.07
CA GLY A 980 17.15 -25.95 72.30
C GLY A 980 16.44 -25.03 73.29
N SER A 981 15.91 -23.87 72.85
CA SER A 981 15.10 -22.99 73.72
C SER A 981 14.36 -21.90 72.96
N ASN A 982 13.09 -21.63 73.33
CA ASN A 982 12.30 -20.52 72.76
C ASN A 982 12.69 -19.13 73.31
N LYS A 983 13.56 -19.05 74.32
CA LYS A 983 13.89 -17.81 75.06
C LYS A 983 14.08 -16.54 74.20
N PRO A 984 14.82 -16.56 73.07
CA PRO A 984 14.99 -15.35 72.27
C PRO A 984 13.68 -14.85 71.65
N LEU A 985 12.80 -15.77 71.23
CA LEU A 985 11.54 -15.44 70.57
C LEU A 985 10.53 -14.84 71.56
N ASP A 986 10.50 -15.38 72.78
CA ASP A 986 9.66 -14.87 73.88
C ASP A 986 10.10 -13.45 74.29
N GLN A 987 11.42 -13.19 74.31
CA GLN A 987 11.98 -11.85 74.58
C GLN A 987 11.67 -10.85 73.45
N ILE A 988 11.83 -11.25 72.19
CA ILE A 988 11.51 -10.40 71.02
C ILE A 988 10.00 -10.06 70.93
N ASN A 989 9.13 -10.95 71.43
CA ASN A 989 7.68 -10.70 71.49
C ASN A 989 7.23 -9.95 72.74
N ALA A 990 8.11 -9.77 73.74
CA ALA A 990 7.88 -8.95 74.93
C ALA A 990 8.38 -7.50 74.80
N LEU A 991 9.01 -7.15 73.67
CA LEU A 991 9.38 -5.77 73.33
C LEU A 991 8.14 -4.90 73.09
N ASP A 992 8.28 -3.60 73.34
CA ASP A 992 7.31 -2.61 72.92
C ASP A 992 7.12 -2.63 71.38
N PRO A 993 5.88 -2.55 70.86
CA PRO A 993 5.62 -2.64 69.42
C PRO A 993 6.28 -1.54 68.57
N ASP A 994 6.39 -0.31 69.09
CA ASP A 994 7.01 0.79 68.35
C ASP A 994 8.54 0.68 68.42
N LEU A 995 9.12 0.26 69.54
CA LEU A 995 10.54 -0.11 69.63
C LEU A 995 10.89 -1.24 68.64
N LYS A 996 10.04 -2.28 68.53
CA LYS A 996 10.26 -3.39 67.60
C LYS A 996 10.24 -2.91 66.13
N ARG A 997 9.20 -2.16 65.74
CA ARG A 997 9.09 -1.56 64.39
C ARG A 997 10.26 -0.62 64.09
N TYR A 998 10.70 0.18 65.07
CA TYR A 998 11.87 1.05 64.95
C TYR A 998 13.16 0.27 64.69
N LEU A 999 13.41 -0.81 65.43
CA LEU A 999 14.62 -1.63 65.26
C LEU A 999 14.63 -2.36 63.91
N GLU A 1000 13.48 -2.85 63.44
CA GLU A 1000 13.31 -3.44 62.12
C GLU A 1000 13.63 -2.42 60.99
N ALA A 1001 13.17 -1.17 61.14
CA ALA A 1001 13.49 -0.08 60.21
C ALA A 1001 14.97 0.33 60.25
N ALA A 1002 15.55 0.48 61.44
CA ALA A 1002 16.95 0.86 61.64
C ALA A 1002 17.92 -0.19 61.06
N TYR A 1003 17.61 -1.48 61.21
CA TYR A 1003 18.39 -2.56 60.58
C TYR A 1003 18.34 -2.48 59.04
N PHE A 1004 17.16 -2.24 58.47
CA PHE A 1004 17.04 -2.06 57.02
C PHE A 1004 17.83 -0.83 56.52
N PHE A 1005 17.76 0.30 57.22
CA PHE A 1005 18.53 1.50 56.87
C PHE A 1005 20.04 1.26 56.98
N SER A 1006 20.51 0.54 58.00
CA SER A 1006 21.93 0.16 58.12
C SER A 1006 22.45 -0.57 56.88
N ASN A 1007 21.67 -1.51 56.32
CA ASN A 1007 22.07 -2.26 55.12
C ASN A 1007 22.08 -1.38 53.85
N VAL A 1008 21.13 -0.44 53.73
CA VAL A 1008 21.13 0.53 52.61
C VAL A 1008 22.31 1.49 52.74
N ASN A 1009 22.61 1.98 53.94
CA ASN A 1009 23.73 2.86 54.22
C ASN A 1009 25.07 2.18 53.91
N GLU A 1010 25.28 0.93 54.34
CA GLU A 1010 26.48 0.16 54.01
C GLU A 1010 26.66 0.04 52.49
N THR A 1011 25.58 -0.27 51.76
CA THR A 1011 25.59 -0.34 50.29
C THR A 1011 25.91 1.01 49.65
N ALA A 1012 25.31 2.10 50.12
CA ALA A 1012 25.52 3.45 49.60
C ALA A 1012 26.96 3.93 49.88
N PHE A 1013 27.47 3.75 51.11
CA PHE A 1013 28.85 4.08 51.45
C PHE A 1013 29.87 3.23 50.67
N ALA A 1014 29.63 1.93 50.46
CA ALA A 1014 30.51 1.08 49.68
C ALA A 1014 30.63 1.58 48.22
N ILE A 1015 29.52 2.03 47.63
CA ILE A 1015 29.50 2.61 46.27
C ILE A 1015 30.16 4.00 46.24
N LEU A 1016 29.86 4.88 47.19
CA LEU A 1016 30.45 6.22 47.25
C LEU A 1016 31.97 6.19 47.51
N LYS A 1017 32.46 5.26 48.35
CA LYS A 1017 33.90 5.06 48.62
C LYS A 1017 34.69 4.45 47.45
N ALA A 1018 34.02 4.04 46.37
CA ALA A 1018 34.65 3.44 45.19
C ALA A 1018 34.86 4.43 44.02
N LEU A 1019 34.59 5.73 44.22
CA LEU A 1019 34.64 6.80 43.21
C LEU A 1019 35.98 7.59 43.22
#